data_AF-A0AB34C567-F1
#
_entry.id   AF-A0AB34C567-F1
#
_cell.length_a   1.000
_cell.length_b   1.000
_cell.length_c   1.000
_cell.angle_alpha   90.00
_cell.angle_beta   90.00
_cell.angle_gamma   90.00
#
_symmetry.space_group_name_H-M   'P 1'
#
loop_
_entity.id
_entity.type
_entity.pdbx_description
1 polymer ?
#
loop_
_entity_poly.entity_id
_entity_poly.type
_entity_poly.pdbx_seq_one_letter_code
_entity_poly.pdbx_strand_id
1 'polypeptide(L)'
;MTRRTCLAIGVSTLTPLPNQTLRFAYLDGAVLAARSIGDWALRSGFGADNVRIVDDGPIDGQGNPVTRERVQQAVDELFPSGAEVVEQLILAFCGHGLTDANIGSISWLFSDSLRQKYRVLADSFYTELLLHGVQRITLITDACREAPKNLDLTRLDPVRGIVVQGTQVENPRFDRLAACQDGQLGYMVSEPMSGAPGKCVFSGVIADALWGIEPTAISNGLITTATLGMCVRSRTTERAKEYRLKLNPQCLVDPEPAVLYNTAQPLPGPAGLQPWPAAGNAATMGPAAGPTDSAEHNLERVHSDAAFRERMLGADFGLKQHDLAVPADQMISIPDSSKELLQDLVVLRQQSPRFPEKKQKVKALVQRLEADAAADMRKSAATEVRRRMKQIGDPGEANLIVYGKGAKLLSRAPIERLDSTSLFETFRATSDPQGMPVLVALADGTFTPVVPYAGQYTVVMPSPLGDIFQAYGMPKAPDRYLAMLGAIDDFAAGRLQAEDIDQFAAGVCHKKHADPMLGVICAYLYRAVADYDSIRRLAYFYAAQGQPVPFDIALLGAMRVTQEADGTPRLQIPAVKARALRPKAAKAPDYVRRATPAVQAWIGGRCPWLGLGWDYVNDPRPEWAALVEGLAEHARLVRHSGSTVLPGKVARKLAKAWRLQPPAREDLTRPAVARQVPAKETNRPSQRSEQ
;
A
#
# COMPACT_ATOMS: atom_id res chain seq x y z
N MET A 1 17.10 29.30 18.03
CA MET A 1 15.71 28.80 17.93
C MET A 1 15.76 27.55 17.07
N THR A 2 14.95 26.53 17.34
CA THR A 2 14.96 25.33 16.50
C THR A 2 14.24 25.61 15.19
N ARG A 3 14.84 25.19 14.08
CA ARG A 3 14.35 25.47 12.73
C ARG A 3 13.17 24.56 12.40
N ARG A 4 12.03 25.18 12.07
CA ARG A 4 10.80 24.50 11.62
C ARG A 4 10.48 24.92 10.20
N THR A 5 10.12 23.99 9.34
CA THR A 5 9.84 24.24 7.92
C THR A 5 8.46 23.74 7.52
N CYS A 6 7.87 24.34 6.49
CA CYS A 6 6.60 23.90 5.91
C CYS A 6 6.67 23.88 4.39
N LEU A 7 6.31 22.74 3.80
CA LEU A 7 6.05 22.60 2.37
C LEU A 7 4.58 22.21 2.20
N ALA A 8 3.78 23.09 1.60
CA ALA A 8 2.38 22.84 1.30
C ALA A 8 2.15 22.79 -0.22
N ILE A 9 1.57 21.70 -0.70
CA ILE A 9 1.34 21.43 -2.12
C ILE A 9 -0.17 21.31 -2.38
N GLY A 10 -0.70 22.13 -3.30
CA GLY A 10 -2.12 22.16 -3.65
C GLY A 10 -2.35 21.89 -5.14
N VAL A 11 -3.03 20.79 -5.48
CA VAL A 11 -3.32 20.41 -6.88
C VAL A 11 -4.83 20.36 -7.10
N SER A 12 -5.36 21.37 -7.77
CA SER A 12 -6.76 21.47 -8.16
C SER A 12 -7.08 20.83 -9.51
N THR A 13 -6.09 20.69 -10.40
CA THR A 13 -6.33 20.22 -11.76
C THR A 13 -5.18 19.37 -12.31
N LEU A 14 -5.53 18.42 -13.19
CA LEU A 14 -4.58 17.63 -13.96
C LEU A 14 -4.67 18.01 -15.43
N THR A 15 -3.51 18.32 -16.01
CA THR A 15 -3.36 18.68 -17.41
C THR A 15 -3.58 17.43 -18.27
N PRO A 16 -4.64 17.39 -19.10
CA PRO A 16 -4.95 16.21 -19.90
C PRO A 16 -3.92 16.00 -21.03
N LEU A 17 -3.90 14.78 -21.56
CA LEU A 17 -3.16 14.47 -22.79
C LEU A 17 -3.76 15.22 -24.00
N PRO A 18 -2.94 15.60 -25.00
CA PRO A 18 -3.45 16.17 -26.24
C PRO A 18 -4.54 15.27 -26.85
N ASN A 19 -5.66 15.86 -27.29
CA ASN A 19 -6.81 15.18 -27.90
C ASN A 19 -7.58 14.21 -26.98
N GLN A 20 -7.39 14.29 -25.65
CA GLN A 20 -8.24 13.59 -24.68
C GLN A 20 -8.98 14.57 -23.78
N THR A 21 -10.31 14.49 -23.77
CA THR A 21 -11.13 15.08 -22.70
C THR A 21 -11.12 14.16 -21.48
N LEU A 22 -9.98 14.05 -20.79
CA LEU A 22 -9.94 13.48 -19.45
C LEU A 22 -10.51 14.50 -18.46
N ARG A 23 -11.53 14.12 -17.70
CA ARG A 23 -12.17 14.96 -16.69
C ARG A 23 -11.93 14.39 -15.30
N PHE A 24 -10.80 14.75 -14.69
CA PHE A 24 -10.72 14.79 -13.23
C PHE A 24 -11.60 15.94 -12.73
N ALA A 25 -12.18 15.79 -11.54
CA ALA A 25 -12.91 16.88 -10.91
C ALA A 25 -11.95 18.04 -10.59
N TYR A 26 -12.39 19.28 -10.80
CA TYR A 26 -11.62 20.43 -10.34
C TYR A 26 -11.75 20.57 -8.81
N LEU A 27 -10.62 20.74 -8.11
CA LEU A 27 -10.54 20.76 -6.63
C LEU A 27 -9.99 22.09 -6.12
N ASP A 28 -10.73 23.19 -6.24
CA ASP A 28 -10.32 24.50 -5.71
C ASP A 28 -10.03 24.48 -4.19
N GLY A 29 -10.76 23.66 -3.43
CA GLY A 29 -10.51 23.45 -2.00
C GLY A 29 -9.11 22.93 -1.68
N ALA A 30 -8.45 22.24 -2.62
CA ALA A 30 -7.09 21.75 -2.45
C ALA A 30 -6.06 22.89 -2.41
N VAL A 31 -6.22 23.87 -3.30
CA VAL A 31 -5.39 25.08 -3.36
C VAL A 31 -5.57 25.91 -2.09
N LEU A 32 -6.83 26.12 -1.68
CA LEU A 32 -7.14 26.91 -0.48
C LEU A 32 -6.63 26.26 0.80
N ALA A 33 -6.74 24.93 0.91
CA ALA A 33 -6.20 24.19 2.05
C ALA A 33 -4.67 24.30 2.13
N ALA A 34 -3.96 24.10 1.01
CA ALA A 34 -2.50 24.22 0.97
C ALA A 34 -2.04 25.63 1.38
N ARG A 35 -2.69 26.67 0.84
CA ARG A 35 -2.42 28.07 1.21
C ARG A 35 -2.67 28.33 2.69
N SER A 36 -3.81 27.87 3.22
CA SER A 36 -4.16 28.05 4.64
C SER A 36 -3.15 27.41 5.59
N ILE A 37 -2.66 26.20 5.26
CA ILE A 37 -1.64 25.50 6.06
C ILE A 37 -0.29 26.25 6.00
N GLY A 38 0.13 26.73 4.82
CA GLY A 38 1.35 27.53 4.68
C GLY A 38 1.27 28.88 5.41
N ASP A 39 0.14 29.58 5.29
CA ASP A 39 -0.11 30.85 5.98
C ASP A 39 -0.12 30.68 7.51
N TRP A 40 -0.70 29.58 7.99
CA TRP A 40 -0.63 29.21 9.39
C TRP A 40 0.83 29.03 9.85
N ALA A 41 1.65 28.32 9.08
CA ALA A 41 3.05 28.09 9.42
C ALA A 41 3.84 29.41 9.50
N LEU A 42 3.62 30.31 8.53
CA LEU A 42 4.22 31.65 8.53
C LEU A 42 3.89 32.41 9.81
N ARG A 43 2.61 32.47 10.18
CA ARG A 43 2.15 33.23 11.35
C ARG A 43 2.50 32.55 12.67
N SER A 44 2.68 31.23 12.67
CA SER A 44 3.18 30.44 13.81
C SER A 44 4.69 30.56 14.04
N GLY A 45 5.35 31.48 13.32
CA GLY A 45 6.74 31.85 13.55
C GLY A 45 7.74 30.88 12.92
N PHE A 46 7.41 30.23 11.80
CA PHE A 46 8.37 29.43 11.03
C PHE A 46 9.36 30.33 10.27
N GLY A 47 8.94 31.54 9.90
CA GLY A 47 9.72 32.48 9.09
C GLY A 47 9.54 32.26 7.59
N ALA A 48 9.62 33.34 6.80
CA ALA A 48 9.35 33.32 5.36
C ALA A 48 10.28 32.39 4.57
N ASP A 49 11.55 32.31 4.96
CA ASP A 49 12.54 31.44 4.31
C ASP A 49 12.29 29.94 4.57
N ASN A 50 11.46 29.60 5.54
CA ASN A 50 11.17 28.22 5.94
C ASN A 50 9.78 27.74 5.51
N VAL A 51 9.03 28.52 4.72
CA VAL A 51 7.72 28.14 4.22
C VAL A 51 7.67 28.24 2.71
N ARG A 52 7.22 27.18 2.03
CA ARG A 52 6.87 27.22 0.61
C ARG A 52 5.49 26.64 0.37
N ILE A 53 4.71 27.34 -0.44
CA ILE A 53 3.40 26.93 -0.91
C ILE A 53 3.53 26.76 -2.43
N VAL A 54 3.25 25.56 -2.92
CA VAL A 54 3.28 25.23 -4.35
C VAL A 54 1.89 24.76 -4.76
N ASP A 55 1.12 25.65 -5.38
CA ASP A 55 -0.22 25.33 -5.85
C ASP A 55 -0.43 25.67 -7.33
N ASP A 56 -1.54 25.15 -7.89
CA ASP A 56 -1.97 25.40 -9.27
C ASP A 56 -3.11 26.41 -9.42
N GLY A 57 -3.38 27.19 -8.37
CA GLY A 57 -4.24 28.36 -8.48
C GLY A 57 -3.60 29.40 -9.40
N PRO A 58 -4.39 30.11 -10.23
CA PRO A 58 -3.86 31.06 -11.19
C PRO A 58 -3.14 32.23 -10.51
N ILE A 59 -2.05 32.69 -11.12
CA ILE A 59 -1.30 33.89 -10.71
C ILE A 59 -1.50 34.94 -11.82
N ASP A 60 -2.03 36.11 -11.48
CA ASP A 60 -2.31 37.20 -12.43
C ASP A 60 -3.10 36.74 -13.67
N GLY A 61 -4.03 35.80 -13.47
CA GLY A 61 -4.85 35.20 -14.53
C GLY A 61 -4.15 34.16 -15.39
N GLN A 62 -2.87 33.86 -15.14
CA GLN A 62 -2.11 32.83 -15.84
C GLN A 62 -2.16 31.49 -15.09
N GLY A 63 -2.19 30.39 -15.86
CA GLY A 63 -2.11 29.04 -15.30
C GLY A 63 -0.76 28.81 -14.63
N ASN A 64 -0.78 28.16 -13.47
CA ASN A 64 0.39 28.00 -12.61
C ASN A 64 0.59 26.52 -12.22
N PRO A 65 0.73 25.58 -13.16
CA PRO A 65 0.66 24.14 -12.86
C PRO A 65 1.69 23.73 -11.78
N VAL A 66 1.30 22.88 -10.84
CA VAL A 66 2.26 22.20 -9.95
C VAL A 66 2.97 21.15 -10.78
N THR A 67 4.28 21.31 -10.97
CA THR A 67 5.13 20.35 -11.70
C THR A 67 6.26 19.86 -10.81
N ARG A 68 6.93 18.78 -11.21
CA ARG A 68 8.12 18.29 -10.52
C ARG A 68 9.21 19.35 -10.40
N GLU A 69 9.44 20.14 -11.46
CA GLU A 69 10.46 21.18 -11.43
C GLU A 69 10.14 22.26 -10.40
N ARG A 70 8.89 22.73 -10.33
CA ARG A 70 8.48 23.74 -9.34
C ARG A 70 8.53 23.21 -7.91
N VAL A 71 8.15 21.96 -7.69
CA VAL A 71 8.24 21.32 -6.37
C VAL A 71 9.70 21.11 -5.98
N GLN A 72 10.57 20.68 -6.90
CA GLN A 72 12.01 20.57 -6.66
C GLN A 72 12.63 21.92 -6.30
N GLN A 73 12.32 22.98 -7.07
CA GLN A 73 12.80 24.34 -6.77
C GLN A 73 12.37 24.78 -5.36
N ALA A 74 11.11 24.56 -4.98
CA ALA A 74 10.64 24.89 -3.65
C ALA A 74 11.37 24.11 -2.54
N VAL A 75 11.73 22.84 -2.79
CA VAL A 75 12.56 22.05 -1.87
C VAL A 75 13.98 22.61 -1.79
N ASP A 76 14.61 22.93 -2.91
CA ASP A 76 15.98 23.48 -2.95
C ASP A 76 16.05 24.82 -2.20
N GLU A 77 15.02 25.66 -2.32
CA GLU A 77 14.88 26.92 -1.60
C GLU A 77 14.61 26.72 -0.10
N LEU A 78 13.86 25.69 0.28
CA LEU A 78 13.62 25.35 1.69
C LEU A 78 14.85 24.74 2.36
N PHE A 79 15.72 24.08 1.61
CA PHE A 79 16.88 23.38 2.17
C PHE A 79 18.18 23.82 1.48
N PRO A 80 18.57 25.11 1.61
CA PRO A 80 19.79 25.60 0.99
C PRO A 80 21.01 24.90 1.59
N SER A 81 22.08 24.79 0.80
CA SER A 81 23.32 24.15 1.24
C SER A 81 23.86 24.80 2.51
N GLY A 82 24.17 23.99 3.52
CA GLY A 82 24.69 24.46 4.81
C GLY A 82 23.63 24.99 5.78
N ALA A 83 22.34 24.87 5.47
CA ALA A 83 21.28 25.28 6.39
C ALA A 83 21.26 24.45 7.67
N GLU A 84 20.74 25.03 8.75
CA GLU A 84 20.57 24.35 10.03
C GLU A 84 19.65 23.13 9.91
N VAL A 85 19.91 22.15 10.79
CA VAL A 85 19.09 20.95 10.96
C VAL A 85 17.63 21.33 11.24
N VAL A 86 16.72 20.76 10.48
CA VAL A 86 15.28 20.98 10.64
C VAL A 86 14.75 20.06 11.73
N GLU A 87 14.29 20.64 12.83
CA GLU A 87 13.68 19.88 13.93
C GLU A 87 12.32 19.30 13.51
N GLN A 88 11.53 20.08 12.79
CA GLN A 88 10.20 19.68 12.32
C GLN A 88 9.88 20.24 10.93
N LEU A 89 9.47 19.35 10.03
CA LEU A 89 8.89 19.67 8.74
C LEU A 89 7.38 19.34 8.75
N ILE A 90 6.55 20.32 8.39
CA ILE A 90 5.16 20.09 8.00
C ILE A 90 5.12 19.87 6.49
N LEU A 91 4.78 18.66 6.06
CA LEU A 91 4.61 18.33 4.64
C LEU A 91 3.12 18.12 4.37
N ALA A 92 2.51 19.05 3.65
CA ALA A 92 1.09 18.99 3.30
C ALA A 92 0.91 18.77 1.79
N PHE A 93 0.13 17.76 1.42
CA PHE A 93 -0.36 17.57 0.06
C PHE A 93 -1.89 17.58 0.07
N CYS A 94 -2.49 18.40 -0.77
CA CYS A 94 -3.94 18.47 -0.98
C CYS A 94 -4.19 18.39 -2.49
N GLY A 95 -4.99 17.43 -2.95
CA GLY A 95 -5.31 17.32 -4.38
C GLY A 95 -5.56 15.90 -4.86
N HIS A 96 -5.27 15.64 -6.12
CA HIS A 96 -5.47 14.31 -6.73
C HIS A 96 -4.42 13.30 -6.28
N GLY A 97 -4.85 12.06 -6.06
CA GLY A 97 -3.94 10.95 -5.84
C GLY A 97 -4.54 9.59 -6.12
N LEU A 98 -3.72 8.56 -5.98
CA LEU A 98 -4.04 7.16 -6.24
C LEU A 98 -3.61 6.33 -5.03
N THR A 99 -4.23 5.16 -4.84
CA THR A 99 -3.72 4.17 -3.89
C THR A 99 -3.54 2.82 -4.54
N ASP A 100 -2.49 2.15 -4.12
CA ASP A 100 -2.18 0.80 -4.58
C ASP A 100 -3.14 -0.22 -3.93
N ALA A 101 -3.27 -1.39 -4.55
CA ALA A 101 -4.38 -2.30 -4.26
C ALA A 101 -4.25 -3.08 -2.93
N ASN A 102 -3.07 -3.15 -2.31
CA ASN A 102 -2.78 -4.10 -1.22
C ASN A 102 -2.16 -3.52 0.06
N ILE A 103 -1.50 -2.37 -0.02
CA ILE A 103 -0.90 -1.65 1.11
C ILE A 103 -1.20 -0.18 0.87
N GLY A 104 -1.60 0.57 1.90
CA GLY A 104 -2.01 1.99 1.82
C GLY A 104 -0.93 2.99 1.44
N SER A 105 -0.07 2.62 0.49
CA SER A 105 0.76 3.48 -0.32
C SER A 105 -0.11 4.50 -1.06
N ILE A 106 0.28 5.76 -0.94
CA ILE A 106 -0.40 6.90 -1.55
C ILE A 106 0.53 7.42 -2.65
N SER A 107 -0.01 7.51 -3.86
CA SER A 107 0.61 8.24 -4.95
C SER A 107 -0.05 9.61 -5.10
N TRP A 108 0.74 10.66 -5.21
CA TRP A 108 0.27 12.00 -5.55
C TRP A 108 0.33 12.22 -7.06
N LEU A 109 -0.65 12.97 -7.57
CA LEU A 109 -0.67 13.43 -8.95
C LEU A 109 -0.43 14.95 -8.94
N PHE A 110 0.66 15.37 -9.58
CA PHE A 110 0.95 16.77 -9.86
C PHE A 110 0.22 17.20 -11.13
N SER A 111 0.08 18.50 -11.36
CA SER A 111 -0.74 19.04 -12.46
C SER A 111 -0.30 18.53 -13.84
N ASP A 112 0.94 18.10 -14.04
CA ASP A 112 1.46 17.57 -15.31
C ASP A 112 1.61 16.03 -15.33
N SER A 113 1.27 15.33 -14.24
CA SER A 113 1.44 13.87 -14.10
C SER A 113 0.89 13.05 -15.27
N LEU A 114 -0.27 13.42 -15.82
CA LEU A 114 -0.87 12.70 -16.95
C LEU A 114 -0.12 12.94 -18.25
N ARG A 115 0.33 14.18 -18.47
CA ARG A 115 1.08 14.58 -19.66
C ARG A 115 2.44 13.92 -19.70
N GLN A 116 3.14 13.91 -18.56
CA GLN A 116 4.47 13.34 -18.39
C GLN A 116 4.45 11.86 -17.99
N LYS A 117 3.27 11.27 -17.83
CA LYS A 117 3.02 9.86 -17.52
C LYS A 117 3.73 9.36 -16.25
N TYR A 118 3.68 10.13 -15.16
CA TYR A 118 4.24 9.73 -13.88
C TYR A 118 3.25 9.90 -12.72
N ARG A 119 3.53 9.21 -11.61
CA ARG A 119 2.88 9.40 -10.31
C ARG A 119 3.95 9.51 -9.22
N VAL A 120 3.77 10.39 -8.26
CA VAL A 120 4.75 10.61 -7.18
C VAL A 120 4.42 9.70 -6.01
N LEU A 121 5.31 8.77 -5.68
CA LEU A 121 5.14 7.95 -4.48
C LEU A 121 5.38 8.81 -3.23
N ALA A 122 4.35 9.00 -2.40
CA ALA A 122 4.44 9.88 -1.23
C ALA A 122 5.56 9.46 -0.27
N ASP A 123 5.76 8.14 -0.12
CA ASP A 123 6.80 7.59 0.74
C ASP A 123 8.21 7.85 0.23
N SER A 124 8.41 7.71 -1.08
CA SER A 124 9.66 8.04 -1.72
C SER A 124 9.94 9.53 -1.66
N PHE A 125 8.91 10.38 -1.78
CA PHE A 125 9.04 11.83 -1.66
C PHE A 125 9.50 12.27 -0.26
N TYR A 126 8.83 11.83 0.81
CA TYR A 126 9.28 12.23 2.16
C TYR A 126 10.61 11.57 2.54
N THR A 127 10.97 10.45 1.94
CA THR A 127 12.28 9.81 2.16
C THR A 127 13.41 10.64 1.62
N GLU A 128 13.21 11.27 0.45
CA GLU A 128 14.15 12.25 -0.07
C GLU A 128 14.28 13.43 0.91
N LEU A 129 13.17 13.98 1.41
CA LEU A 129 13.22 15.08 2.38
C LEU A 129 14.00 14.74 3.67
N LEU A 130 13.93 13.50 4.15
CA LEU A 130 14.69 13.07 5.33
C LEU A 130 16.21 13.15 5.14
N LEU A 131 16.72 13.19 3.91
CA LEU A 131 18.15 13.33 3.61
C LEU A 131 18.69 14.75 3.84
N HIS A 132 17.81 15.74 3.98
CA HIS A 132 18.19 17.08 4.47
C HIS A 132 18.39 17.12 5.99
N GLY A 133 18.44 15.96 6.64
CA GLY A 133 18.64 15.85 8.07
C GLY A 133 17.41 16.25 8.90
N VAL A 134 16.20 16.11 8.34
CA VAL A 134 14.95 16.47 9.04
C VAL A 134 14.65 15.49 10.17
N GLN A 135 14.57 15.98 11.41
CA GLN A 135 14.38 15.16 12.61
C GLN A 135 12.93 14.66 12.79
N ARG A 136 11.94 15.45 12.37
CA ARG A 136 10.53 15.07 12.40
C ARG A 136 9.82 15.50 11.12
N ILE A 137 9.01 14.60 10.54
CA ILE A 137 8.04 14.95 9.50
C ILE A 137 6.63 14.76 10.05
N THR A 138 5.80 15.79 9.95
CA THR A 138 4.35 15.68 10.08
C THR A 138 3.74 15.73 8.69
N LEU A 139 3.39 14.55 8.16
CA LEU A 139 2.76 14.37 6.86
C LEU A 139 1.26 14.57 6.97
N ILE A 140 0.73 15.53 6.21
CA ILE A 140 -0.69 15.78 5.97
C ILE A 140 -0.98 15.45 4.51
N THR A 141 -1.83 14.45 4.24
CA THR A 141 -2.12 14.05 2.86
C THR A 141 -3.62 13.90 2.61
N ASP A 142 -4.18 14.87 1.89
CA ASP A 142 -5.55 14.89 1.37
C ASP A 142 -5.55 14.56 -0.12
N ALA A 143 -5.26 13.29 -0.42
CA ALA A 143 -5.18 12.78 -1.78
C ALA A 143 -6.52 12.14 -2.17
N CYS A 144 -7.32 12.85 -2.98
CA CYS A 144 -8.58 12.37 -3.54
C CYS A 144 -8.33 11.18 -4.48
N ARG A 145 -8.86 10.01 -4.12
CA ARG A 145 -8.59 8.70 -4.75
C ARG A 145 -9.47 8.39 -5.97
N GLU A 146 -9.72 9.38 -6.84
CA GLU A 146 -10.57 9.19 -8.02
C GLU A 146 -9.74 8.88 -9.28
N ALA A 147 -9.99 7.74 -9.93
CA ALA A 147 -9.44 7.37 -11.24
C ALA A 147 -10.52 7.52 -12.33
N PRO A 148 -10.26 8.22 -13.46
CA PRO A 148 -11.18 8.21 -14.60
C PRO A 148 -11.24 6.82 -15.26
N LYS A 149 -12.44 6.40 -15.70
CA LYS A 149 -12.71 5.07 -16.27
C LYS A 149 -11.84 4.63 -17.46
N ASN A 150 -11.24 5.59 -18.16
CA ASN A 150 -10.46 5.36 -19.39
C ASN A 150 -8.94 5.53 -19.18
N LEU A 151 -8.51 5.78 -17.94
CA LEU A 151 -7.10 5.96 -17.63
C LEU A 151 -6.59 4.68 -16.96
N ASP A 152 -5.77 3.93 -17.70
CA ASP A 152 -5.00 2.81 -17.17
C ASP A 152 -3.88 3.38 -16.28
N LEU A 153 -4.19 3.54 -14.99
CA LEU A 153 -3.28 4.11 -13.99
C LEU A 153 -2.02 3.28 -13.79
N THR A 154 -2.05 2.00 -14.16
CA THR A 154 -0.86 1.11 -14.14
C THR A 154 0.22 1.56 -15.13
N ARG A 155 -0.08 2.52 -16.03
CA ARG A 155 0.86 3.09 -17.01
C ARG A 155 1.61 4.32 -16.52
N LEU A 156 1.25 4.90 -15.37
CA LEU A 156 1.99 6.03 -14.82
C LEU A 156 3.24 5.51 -14.13
N ASP A 157 4.40 5.98 -14.57
CA ASP A 157 5.67 5.58 -13.97
C ASP A 157 5.75 6.10 -12.54
N PRO A 158 6.04 5.24 -11.56
CA PRO A 158 6.29 5.64 -10.19
C PRO A 158 7.61 6.41 -10.12
N VAL A 159 7.59 7.58 -9.47
CA VAL A 159 8.77 8.41 -9.28
C VAL A 159 8.85 8.94 -7.85
N ARG A 160 10.07 9.32 -7.44
CA ARG A 160 10.31 9.96 -6.14
C ARG A 160 9.73 11.39 -6.05
N GLY A 161 9.45 12.01 -7.19
CA GLY A 161 8.96 13.39 -7.30
C GLY A 161 10.10 14.42 -7.24
N ILE A 162 10.96 14.29 -6.23
CA ILE A 162 12.17 15.11 -6.01
C ILE A 162 13.42 14.24 -5.92
N VAL A 163 14.59 14.85 -6.08
CA VAL A 163 15.89 14.20 -5.91
C VAL A 163 16.80 15.11 -5.12
N VAL A 164 17.31 14.62 -3.99
CA VAL A 164 18.19 15.40 -3.12
C VAL A 164 19.46 14.63 -2.75
N GLN A 165 20.52 15.35 -2.41
CA GLN A 165 21.75 14.76 -1.89
C GLN A 165 21.83 15.02 -0.39
N GLY A 166 22.27 14.01 0.37
CA GLY A 166 22.41 14.15 1.81
C GLY A 166 22.43 12.82 2.54
N THR A 167 22.37 12.91 3.87
CA THR A 167 22.38 11.76 4.77
C THR A 167 21.16 11.84 5.67
N GLN A 168 20.46 10.72 5.79
CA GLN A 168 19.31 10.62 6.67
C GLN A 168 19.73 10.76 8.14
N VAL A 169 18.96 11.47 8.95
CA VAL A 169 19.10 11.38 10.41
C VAL A 169 18.80 9.97 10.91
N GLU A 170 19.42 9.59 12.01
CA GLU A 170 19.08 8.37 12.72
C GLU A 170 17.73 8.54 13.45
N ASN A 171 16.83 7.56 13.34
CA ASN A 171 15.51 7.54 14.01
C ASN A 171 14.67 8.83 13.81
N PRO A 172 14.33 9.23 12.57
CA PRO A 172 13.41 10.34 12.36
C PRO A 172 12.05 10.04 12.99
N ARG A 173 11.43 11.07 13.56
CA ARG A 173 10.06 11.01 14.09
C ARG A 173 9.08 11.25 12.96
N PHE A 174 7.97 10.53 12.96
CA PHE A 174 7.02 10.59 11.86
C PHE A 174 5.58 10.61 12.36
N ASP A 175 4.85 11.65 11.98
CA ASP A 175 3.41 11.76 12.16
C ASP A 175 2.75 11.67 10.78
N ARG A 176 1.68 10.88 10.64
CA ARG A 176 0.92 10.69 9.40
C ARG A 176 -0.56 10.94 9.64
N LEU A 177 -1.08 11.98 8.99
CA LEU A 177 -2.49 12.33 8.93
C LEU A 177 -2.94 12.20 7.46
N ALA A 178 -3.75 11.17 7.16
CA ALA A 178 -4.23 10.90 5.80
C ALA A 178 -5.77 10.87 5.74
N ALA A 179 -6.35 11.46 4.69
CA ALA A 179 -7.79 11.70 4.59
C ALA A 179 -8.68 10.45 4.63
N CYS A 180 -8.27 9.36 4.01
CA CYS A 180 -9.08 8.17 3.82
C CYS A 180 -8.27 6.87 3.95
N GLN A 181 -8.97 5.74 3.98
CA GLN A 181 -8.42 4.37 3.89
C GLN A 181 -8.46 3.85 2.45
N ASP A 182 -7.76 2.74 2.17
CA ASP A 182 -7.76 2.08 0.86
C ASP A 182 -9.16 1.77 0.37
N GLY A 183 -9.43 2.14 -0.89
CA GLY A 183 -10.76 2.07 -1.50
C GLY A 183 -11.76 3.17 -1.10
N GLN A 184 -11.44 4.09 -0.17
CA GLN A 184 -12.33 5.20 0.21
C GLN A 184 -11.95 6.52 -0.47
N LEU A 185 -12.95 7.25 -0.97
CA LEU A 185 -12.73 8.55 -1.60
C LEU A 185 -12.44 9.65 -0.56
N GLY A 186 -11.57 10.60 -0.93
CA GLY A 186 -11.49 11.90 -0.27
C GLY A 186 -12.58 12.82 -0.80
N TYR A 187 -13.05 13.78 0.00
CA TYR A 187 -14.23 14.58 -0.36
C TYR A 187 -13.99 16.09 -0.26
N MET A 188 -14.53 16.80 -1.24
CA MET A 188 -14.70 18.24 -1.23
C MET A 188 -16.19 18.57 -1.22
N VAL A 189 -16.59 19.49 -0.34
CA VAL A 189 -17.97 19.98 -0.24
C VAL A 189 -18.05 21.38 -0.81
N SER A 190 -19.08 21.67 -1.60
CA SER A 190 -19.29 22.98 -2.21
C SER A 190 -20.77 23.32 -2.26
N GLU A 191 -21.07 24.62 -2.34
CA GLU A 191 -22.40 25.15 -2.62
C GLU A 191 -22.49 25.50 -4.12
N PRO A 192 -23.16 24.69 -4.96
CA PRO A 192 -23.11 24.84 -6.42
C PRO A 192 -23.56 26.20 -6.92
N MET A 193 -24.47 26.84 -6.18
CA MET A 193 -25.17 28.05 -6.60
C MET A 193 -24.54 29.34 -6.06
N SER A 194 -23.59 29.27 -5.12
CA SER A 194 -23.02 30.47 -4.50
C SER A 194 -21.80 31.02 -5.23
N GLY A 195 -21.20 30.23 -6.14
CA GLY A 195 -19.91 30.55 -6.76
C GLY A 195 -18.74 30.58 -5.77
N ALA A 196 -18.98 30.27 -4.49
CA ALA A 196 -17.95 30.13 -3.48
C ALA A 196 -17.13 28.86 -3.75
N PRO A 197 -15.82 28.88 -3.47
CA PRO A 197 -15.00 27.71 -3.66
C PRO A 197 -15.47 26.53 -2.80
N GLY A 198 -15.09 25.31 -3.17
CA GLY A 198 -15.32 24.12 -2.36
C GLY A 198 -14.32 24.00 -1.20
N LYS A 199 -14.71 23.37 -0.08
CA LYS A 199 -13.84 23.08 1.07
C LYS A 199 -13.60 21.57 1.15
N CYS A 200 -12.35 21.14 1.14
CA CYS A 200 -12.00 19.74 1.35
C CYS A 200 -12.29 19.34 2.80
N VAL A 201 -12.97 18.22 3.03
CA VAL A 201 -13.45 17.83 4.37
C VAL A 201 -12.28 17.57 5.32
N PHE A 202 -11.28 16.81 4.88
CA PHE A 202 -10.15 16.45 5.73
C PHE A 202 -9.18 17.62 5.95
N SER A 203 -8.62 18.17 4.86
CA SER A 203 -7.68 19.28 4.97
C SER A 203 -8.33 20.57 5.49
N GLY A 204 -9.64 20.75 5.30
CA GLY A 204 -10.41 21.82 5.94
C GLY A 204 -10.51 21.69 7.45
N VAL A 205 -10.72 20.49 7.99
CA VAL A 205 -10.68 20.24 9.44
C VAL A 205 -9.26 20.46 9.98
N ILE A 206 -8.23 20.04 9.25
CA ILE A 206 -6.83 20.31 9.63
C ILE A 206 -6.56 21.80 9.71
N ALA A 207 -6.95 22.56 8.68
CA ALA A 207 -6.77 24.01 8.67
C ALA A 207 -7.46 24.65 9.88
N ASP A 208 -8.75 24.36 10.10
CA ASP A 208 -9.50 24.92 11.23
C ASP A 208 -8.87 24.56 12.59
N ALA A 209 -8.36 23.33 12.73
CA ALA A 209 -7.64 22.90 13.92
C ALA A 209 -6.31 23.64 14.12
N LEU A 210 -5.47 23.75 13.09
CA LEU A 210 -4.18 24.44 13.18
C LEU A 210 -4.34 25.92 13.58
N TRP A 211 -5.37 26.58 13.06
CA TRP A 211 -5.72 27.96 13.40
C TRP A 211 -6.39 28.14 14.77
N GLY A 212 -6.62 27.05 15.51
CA GLY A 212 -7.24 27.08 16.85
C GLY A 212 -8.75 27.34 16.83
N ILE A 213 -9.42 27.11 15.71
CA ILE A 213 -10.88 27.24 15.58
C ILE A 213 -11.59 26.01 16.13
N GLU A 214 -11.05 24.81 15.90
CA GLU A 214 -11.61 23.57 16.44
C GLU A 214 -11.19 23.38 17.90
N PRO A 215 -12.08 23.57 18.90
CA PRO A 215 -11.70 23.58 20.31
C PRO A 215 -11.18 22.22 20.78
N THR A 216 -11.60 21.15 20.13
CA THR A 216 -11.16 19.77 20.41
C THR A 216 -9.69 19.52 20.08
N ALA A 217 -9.04 20.39 19.30
CA ALA A 217 -7.61 20.35 19.04
C ALA A 217 -6.76 20.97 20.16
N ILE A 218 -7.38 21.73 21.07
CA ILE A 218 -6.70 22.54 22.08
C ILE A 218 -6.73 21.78 23.42
N SER A 219 -5.56 21.57 24.01
CA SER A 219 -5.41 21.04 25.37
C SER A 219 -4.41 21.90 26.13
N ASN A 220 -4.81 22.40 27.31
CA ASN A 220 -3.99 23.30 28.14
C ASN A 220 -3.45 24.52 27.37
N GLY A 221 -4.24 25.08 26.45
CA GLY A 221 -3.83 26.21 25.61
C GLY A 221 -2.82 25.87 24.51
N LEU A 222 -2.60 24.58 24.23
CA LEU A 222 -1.66 24.12 23.21
C LEU A 222 -2.36 23.23 22.18
N ILE A 223 -1.90 23.34 20.94
CA ILE A 223 -2.15 22.37 19.89
C ILE A 223 -0.84 21.63 19.64
N THR A 224 -0.90 20.31 19.75
CA THR A 224 0.23 19.42 19.53
C THR A 224 -0.08 18.45 18.40
N THR A 225 0.93 17.73 17.88
CA THR A 225 0.70 16.65 16.92
C THR A 225 -0.29 15.61 17.47
N ALA A 226 -0.21 15.29 18.76
CA ALA A 226 -1.13 14.36 19.41
C ALA A 226 -2.58 14.87 19.47
N THR A 227 -2.79 16.12 19.92
CA THR A 227 -4.15 16.69 20.01
C THR A 227 -4.74 16.96 18.63
N LEU A 228 -3.91 17.37 17.66
CA LEU A 228 -4.30 17.48 16.25
C LEU A 228 -4.75 16.12 15.70
N GLY A 229 -3.97 15.06 15.89
CA GLY A 229 -4.33 13.72 15.40
C GLY A 229 -5.64 13.19 15.98
N MET A 230 -5.90 13.42 17.28
CA MET A 230 -7.17 13.06 17.91
C MET A 230 -8.35 13.87 17.37
N CYS A 231 -8.18 15.19 17.28
CA CYS A 231 -9.19 16.11 16.75
C CYS A 231 -9.54 15.75 15.31
N VAL A 232 -8.54 15.65 14.42
CA VAL A 232 -8.73 15.34 13.00
C VAL A 232 -9.44 14.01 12.83
N ARG A 233 -9.10 12.98 13.62
CA ARG A 233 -9.78 11.68 13.55
C ARG A 233 -11.28 11.78 13.85
N SER A 234 -11.65 12.45 14.92
CA SER A 234 -13.06 12.59 15.33
C SER A 234 -13.82 13.56 14.42
N ARG A 235 -13.30 14.79 14.29
CA ARG A 235 -13.97 15.91 13.62
C ARG A 235 -14.10 15.71 12.13
N THR A 236 -13.14 15.08 11.45
CA THR A 236 -13.31 14.72 10.03
C THR A 236 -14.47 13.76 9.86
N THR A 237 -14.58 12.74 10.72
CA THR A 237 -15.64 11.73 10.66
C THR A 237 -17.00 12.37 10.95
N GLU A 238 -17.09 13.23 11.96
CA GLU A 238 -18.30 13.97 12.30
C GLU A 238 -18.72 14.93 11.17
N ARG A 239 -17.77 15.71 10.65
CA ARG A 239 -18.01 16.64 9.55
C ARG A 239 -18.47 15.91 8.29
N ALA A 240 -17.84 14.77 7.96
CA ALA A 240 -18.27 13.94 6.85
C ALA A 240 -19.74 13.47 7.03
N LYS A 241 -20.13 13.05 8.23
CA LYS A 241 -21.52 12.65 8.53
C LYS A 241 -22.52 13.80 8.36
N GLU A 242 -22.17 15.03 8.73
CA GLU A 242 -23.02 16.22 8.51
C GLU A 242 -23.38 16.38 7.02
N TYR A 243 -22.48 15.97 6.12
CA TYR A 243 -22.69 15.95 4.67
C TYR A 243 -23.10 14.58 4.11
N ARG A 244 -23.45 13.61 4.97
CA ARG A 244 -23.81 12.21 4.60
C ARG A 244 -22.71 11.45 3.86
N LEU A 245 -21.47 11.80 4.14
CA LEU A 245 -20.28 11.16 3.61
C LEU A 245 -19.72 10.17 4.63
N LYS A 246 -19.02 9.15 4.15
CA LYS A 246 -18.25 8.22 4.98
C LYS A 246 -16.78 8.48 4.72
N LEU A 247 -16.12 9.13 5.68
CA LEU A 247 -14.70 9.42 5.65
C LEU A 247 -14.11 9.08 7.02
N ASN A 248 -13.15 8.15 7.05
CA ASN A 248 -12.43 7.78 8.26
C ASN A 248 -10.95 8.03 8.04
N PRO A 249 -10.40 9.13 8.58
CA PRO A 249 -9.00 9.45 8.38
C PRO A 249 -8.07 8.51 9.15
N GLN A 250 -6.89 8.29 8.60
CA GLN A 250 -5.80 7.57 9.25
C GLN A 250 -4.93 8.59 9.97
N CYS A 251 -4.68 8.34 11.24
CA CYS A 251 -3.97 9.28 12.11
C CYS A 251 -3.02 8.48 12.98
N LEU A 252 -1.75 8.49 12.58
CA LEU A 252 -0.63 7.98 13.34
C LEU A 252 0.20 9.17 13.80
N VAL A 253 0.49 9.23 15.10
CA VAL A 253 1.28 10.31 15.69
C VAL A 253 2.37 9.70 16.55
N ASP A 254 3.55 10.30 16.50
CA ASP A 254 4.66 9.91 17.35
C ASP A 254 4.27 10.12 18.83
N PRO A 255 4.65 9.21 19.75
CA PRO A 255 4.28 9.33 21.15
C PRO A 255 4.86 10.54 21.86
N GLU A 256 5.98 11.10 21.37
CA GLU A 256 6.47 12.38 21.84
C GLU A 256 5.78 13.47 21.02
N PRO A 257 4.83 14.23 21.59
CA PRO A 257 4.11 15.24 20.84
C PRO A 257 5.01 16.44 20.54
N ALA A 258 4.92 16.97 19.32
CA ALA A 258 5.49 18.29 19.00
C ALA A 258 4.44 19.38 19.18
N VAL A 259 4.83 20.53 19.71
CA VAL A 259 3.94 21.71 19.83
C VAL A 259 3.83 22.37 18.46
N LEU A 260 2.61 22.47 17.96
CA LEU A 260 2.30 23.11 16.68
C LEU A 260 1.94 24.58 16.90
N TYR A 261 1.11 24.87 17.89
CA TYR A 261 0.60 26.21 18.15
C TYR A 261 0.27 26.42 19.63
N ASN A 262 0.63 27.60 20.15
CA ASN A 262 0.28 28.05 21.50
C ASN A 262 -0.85 29.07 21.42
N THR A 263 -2.05 28.69 21.84
CA THR A 263 -3.25 29.53 21.74
C THR A 263 -3.26 30.68 22.75
N ALA A 264 -2.34 30.71 23.72
CA ALA A 264 -2.14 31.86 24.59
C ALA A 264 -1.55 33.07 23.84
N GLN A 265 -0.95 32.84 22.66
CA GLN A 265 -0.50 33.88 21.74
C GLN A 265 -1.34 33.79 20.46
N PRO A 266 -2.56 34.36 20.46
CA PRO A 266 -3.49 34.21 19.36
C PRO A 266 -2.89 34.74 18.06
N LEU A 267 -2.85 33.90 17.03
CA LEU A 267 -2.47 34.33 15.69
C LEU A 267 -3.47 35.38 15.22
N PRO A 268 -3.01 36.47 14.57
CA PRO A 268 -3.92 37.36 13.88
C PRO A 268 -4.67 36.53 12.85
N GLY A 269 -5.99 36.42 13.05
CA GLY A 269 -6.87 35.51 12.31
C GLY A 269 -6.64 35.58 10.81
N PRO A 270 -6.83 34.47 10.09
CA PRO A 270 -6.59 34.44 8.66
C PRO A 270 -7.56 35.39 7.97
N ALA A 271 -7.07 36.17 7.00
CA ALA A 271 -7.93 37.02 6.19
C ALA A 271 -8.88 36.23 5.25
N GLY A 272 -8.79 34.89 5.21
CA GLY A 272 -9.49 34.09 4.21
C GLY A 272 -9.66 32.60 4.54
N LEU A 273 -9.87 32.22 5.82
CA LEU A 273 -10.31 30.84 6.08
C LEU A 273 -11.70 30.63 5.48
N GLN A 274 -11.81 29.57 4.70
CA GLN A 274 -13.03 29.24 4.03
C GLN A 274 -14.08 28.75 5.04
N PRO A 275 -15.28 29.37 5.09
CA PRO A 275 -16.36 28.85 5.91
C PRO A 275 -16.80 27.47 5.42
N TRP A 276 -17.35 26.66 6.32
CA TRP A 276 -18.00 25.42 5.94
C TRP A 276 -19.28 25.72 5.14
N PRO A 277 -19.47 25.11 3.96
CA PRO A 277 -20.75 25.13 3.24
C PRO A 277 -21.92 24.75 4.14
N ALA A 278 -23.05 25.43 4.04
CA ALA A 278 -24.23 25.08 4.82
C ALA A 278 -24.65 23.64 4.50
N ALA A 279 -24.81 22.79 5.52
CA ALA A 279 -25.15 21.37 5.33
C ALA A 279 -26.47 21.16 4.54
N GLY A 280 -27.37 22.16 4.53
CA GLY A 280 -28.61 22.17 3.74
C GLY A 280 -28.49 22.67 2.30
N ASN A 281 -27.45 23.43 1.95
CA ASN A 281 -27.26 24.08 0.62
C ASN A 281 -25.96 23.67 -0.08
N ALA A 282 -25.07 22.92 0.58
CA ALA A 282 -24.10 22.09 -0.12
C ALA A 282 -24.87 21.23 -1.12
N ALA A 283 -24.35 21.05 -2.34
CA ALA A 283 -25.00 20.26 -3.37
C ALA A 283 -25.52 18.96 -2.74
N THR A 284 -26.83 18.84 -2.54
CA THR A 284 -27.38 17.73 -1.77
C THR A 284 -27.05 16.45 -2.53
N MET A 285 -26.13 15.64 -2.00
CA MET A 285 -25.84 14.29 -2.47
C MET A 285 -26.55 13.35 -1.50
N GLY A 286 -27.83 13.08 -1.80
CA GLY A 286 -28.70 12.17 -1.07
C GLY A 286 -29.96 12.86 -0.52
N PRO A 287 -31.18 12.39 -0.80
CA PRO A 287 -32.39 12.79 -0.06
C PRO A 287 -32.59 11.92 1.19
N ALA A 288 -33.62 12.26 1.96
CA ALA A 288 -33.95 11.70 3.27
C ALA A 288 -33.90 10.16 3.36
N ALA A 289 -33.67 9.65 4.58
CA ALA A 289 -33.80 8.24 4.92
C ALA A 289 -35.10 7.67 4.34
N GLY A 290 -34.98 6.84 3.30
CA GLY A 290 -36.08 6.03 2.82
C GLY A 290 -36.37 4.90 3.82
N PRO A 291 -37.58 4.32 3.79
CA PRO A 291 -37.89 3.15 4.59
C PRO A 291 -36.89 2.02 4.29
N THR A 292 -36.33 1.40 5.32
CA THR A 292 -35.31 0.35 5.27
C THR A 292 -35.68 -0.78 4.30
N ASP A 293 -36.98 -1.09 4.20
CA ASP A 293 -37.56 -2.10 3.29
C ASP A 293 -37.30 -1.80 1.80
N SER A 294 -37.15 -0.53 1.41
CA SER A 294 -36.85 -0.15 0.02
C SER A 294 -35.40 -0.41 -0.38
N ALA A 295 -34.44 -0.29 0.56
CA ALA A 295 -33.01 -0.45 0.25
C ALA A 295 -32.66 -1.93 0.04
N GLU A 296 -33.23 -2.82 0.85
CA GLU A 296 -33.05 -4.28 0.72
C GLU A 296 -33.70 -4.79 -0.56
N HIS A 297 -34.92 -4.36 -0.86
CA HIS A 297 -35.58 -4.69 -2.11
C HIS A 297 -34.80 -4.22 -3.36
N ASN A 298 -34.21 -3.03 -3.31
CA ASN A 298 -33.40 -2.53 -4.43
C ASN A 298 -32.09 -3.31 -4.59
N LEU A 299 -31.47 -3.75 -3.50
CA LEU A 299 -30.29 -4.61 -3.55
C LEU A 299 -30.62 -5.98 -4.15
N GLU A 300 -31.69 -6.62 -3.69
CA GLU A 300 -32.15 -7.89 -4.25
C GLU A 300 -32.44 -7.77 -5.75
N ARG A 301 -33.10 -6.69 -6.17
CA ARG A 301 -33.37 -6.41 -7.58
C ARG A 301 -32.11 -6.15 -8.40
N VAL A 302 -31.08 -5.49 -7.85
CA VAL A 302 -29.82 -5.27 -8.59
C VAL A 302 -29.08 -6.58 -8.84
N HIS A 303 -29.26 -7.58 -7.98
CA HIS A 303 -28.66 -8.91 -8.16
C HIS A 303 -29.51 -9.84 -9.03
N SER A 304 -30.84 -9.73 -9.00
CA SER A 304 -31.76 -10.65 -9.69
C SER A 304 -32.28 -10.15 -11.05
N ASP A 305 -32.36 -8.84 -11.28
CA ASP A 305 -32.90 -8.24 -12.50
C ASP A 305 -31.80 -7.52 -13.30
N ALA A 306 -31.36 -8.14 -14.39
CA ALA A 306 -30.32 -7.61 -15.27
C ALA A 306 -30.68 -6.25 -15.88
N ALA A 307 -31.95 -6.02 -16.23
CA ALA A 307 -32.41 -4.77 -16.82
C ALA A 307 -32.47 -3.64 -15.79
N PHE A 308 -32.82 -3.95 -14.54
CA PHE A 308 -32.72 -2.99 -13.43
C PHE A 308 -31.26 -2.65 -13.14
N ARG A 309 -30.38 -3.66 -13.06
CA ARG A 309 -28.94 -3.47 -12.85
C ARG A 309 -28.33 -2.58 -13.92
N GLU A 310 -28.54 -2.87 -15.20
CA GLU A 310 -27.99 -2.07 -16.30
C GLU A 310 -28.52 -0.62 -16.25
N ARG A 311 -29.81 -0.43 -15.93
CA ARG A 311 -30.41 0.90 -15.80
C ARG A 311 -29.83 1.71 -14.64
N MET A 312 -29.51 1.06 -13.52
CA MET A 312 -28.98 1.72 -12.32
C MET A 312 -27.48 1.96 -12.41
N LEU A 313 -26.72 0.91 -12.72
CA LEU A 313 -25.26 0.94 -12.71
C LEU A 313 -24.65 1.39 -14.04
N GLY A 314 -25.38 1.20 -15.15
CA GLY A 314 -24.90 1.43 -16.50
C GLY A 314 -24.27 0.19 -17.13
N ALA A 315 -24.27 0.12 -18.46
CA ALA A 315 -23.67 -0.98 -19.21
C ALA A 315 -22.14 -1.08 -19.02
N ASP A 316 -21.48 0.04 -18.73
CA ASP A 316 -20.04 0.11 -18.47
C ASP A 316 -19.64 -0.20 -17.02
N PHE A 317 -20.59 -0.62 -16.17
CA PHE A 317 -20.28 -1.01 -14.80
C PHE A 317 -19.35 -2.23 -14.81
N GLY A 318 -18.16 -2.09 -14.22
CA GLY A 318 -17.18 -3.17 -14.24
C GLY A 318 -15.90 -2.87 -13.47
N LEU A 319 -15.18 -3.94 -13.10
CA LEU A 319 -14.03 -3.86 -12.18
C LEU A 319 -12.67 -3.72 -12.88
N LYS A 320 -12.65 -3.43 -14.19
CA LYS A 320 -11.41 -3.31 -14.97
C LYS A 320 -10.47 -2.24 -14.42
N GLN A 321 -11.00 -1.18 -13.82
CA GLN A 321 -10.21 -0.08 -13.21
C GLN A 321 -9.54 -0.46 -11.89
N HIS A 322 -9.90 -1.61 -11.33
CA HIS A 322 -9.38 -2.12 -10.06
C HIS A 322 -8.40 -3.28 -10.27
N ASP A 323 -7.88 -3.46 -11.48
CA ASP A 323 -6.96 -4.53 -11.88
C ASP A 323 -7.49 -5.95 -11.63
N LEU A 324 -8.81 -6.11 -11.56
CA LEU A 324 -9.45 -7.40 -11.33
C LEU A 324 -9.75 -8.10 -12.66
N ALA A 325 -9.22 -9.31 -12.83
CA ALA A 325 -9.58 -10.19 -13.93
C ALA A 325 -10.85 -10.97 -13.58
N VAL A 326 -12.01 -10.36 -13.82
CA VAL A 326 -13.32 -11.01 -13.63
C VAL A 326 -13.73 -11.69 -14.95
N PRO A 327 -14.04 -13.01 -14.95
CA PRO A 327 -14.63 -13.69 -16.10
C PRO A 327 -15.89 -12.96 -16.60
N ALA A 328 -16.07 -12.89 -17.92
CA ALA A 328 -17.17 -12.12 -18.52
C ALA A 328 -18.57 -12.62 -18.13
N ASP A 329 -18.68 -13.88 -17.71
CA ASP A 329 -19.87 -14.56 -17.25
C ASP A 329 -20.11 -14.44 -15.73
N GLN A 330 -19.12 -13.97 -14.96
CA GLN A 330 -19.26 -13.81 -13.52
C GLN A 330 -19.99 -12.51 -13.16
N MET A 331 -21.09 -12.64 -12.43
CA MET A 331 -21.87 -11.50 -11.94
C MET A 331 -21.13 -10.76 -10.82
N ILE A 332 -20.95 -9.44 -11.00
CA ILE A 332 -20.42 -8.56 -9.93
C ILE A 332 -21.56 -8.26 -8.95
N SER A 333 -21.36 -8.65 -7.69
CA SER A 333 -22.31 -8.36 -6.61
C SER A 333 -22.01 -7.01 -5.95
N ILE A 334 -23.07 -6.27 -5.62
CA ILE A 334 -22.99 -5.10 -4.73
C ILE A 334 -23.07 -5.60 -3.28
N PRO A 335 -22.13 -5.24 -2.39
CA PRO A 335 -22.14 -5.70 -1.01
C PRO A 335 -23.25 -5.03 -0.18
N ASP A 336 -23.73 -5.74 0.84
CA ASP A 336 -24.81 -5.26 1.74
C ASP A 336 -24.49 -3.92 2.41
N SER A 337 -23.21 -3.65 2.68
CA SER A 337 -22.76 -2.38 3.26
C SER A 337 -23.02 -1.16 2.37
N SER A 338 -23.36 -1.39 1.10
CA SER A 338 -23.56 -0.35 0.09
C SER A 338 -25.04 -0.19 -0.30
N LYS A 339 -25.97 -0.83 0.43
CA LYS A 339 -27.41 -0.76 0.15
C LYS A 339 -27.98 0.67 0.19
N GLU A 340 -27.50 1.50 1.11
CA GLU A 340 -27.89 2.91 1.21
C GLU A 340 -27.43 3.72 -0.01
N LEU A 341 -26.22 3.46 -0.52
CA LEU A 341 -25.71 4.13 -1.73
C LEU A 341 -26.47 3.73 -2.99
N LEU A 342 -26.85 2.46 -3.08
CA LEU A 342 -27.71 1.98 -4.15
C LEU A 342 -29.10 2.64 -4.08
N GLN A 343 -29.66 2.77 -2.88
CA GLN A 343 -30.91 3.49 -2.67
C GLN A 343 -30.81 4.95 -3.14
N ASP A 344 -29.75 5.65 -2.75
CA ASP A 344 -29.50 7.04 -3.19
C ASP A 344 -29.42 7.15 -4.72
N LEU A 345 -28.74 6.20 -5.37
CA LEU A 345 -28.63 6.14 -6.82
C LEU A 345 -30.00 5.91 -7.48
N VAL A 346 -30.83 5.03 -6.92
CA VAL A 346 -32.19 4.76 -7.41
C VAL A 346 -33.04 6.03 -7.33
N VAL A 347 -33.07 6.67 -6.15
CA VAL A 347 -33.84 7.91 -5.95
C VAL A 347 -33.35 9.01 -6.88
N LEU A 348 -32.03 9.18 -6.98
CA LEU A 348 -31.43 10.18 -7.85
C LEU A 348 -31.82 9.94 -9.32
N ARG A 349 -31.75 8.70 -9.82
CA ARG A 349 -32.14 8.40 -11.20
C ARG A 349 -33.63 8.65 -11.47
N GLN A 350 -34.51 8.52 -10.48
CA GLN A 350 -35.96 8.75 -10.60
C GLN A 350 -36.38 10.24 -10.62
N GLN A 351 -35.56 11.16 -10.12
CA GLN A 351 -35.88 12.61 -10.10
C GLN A 351 -35.88 13.25 -11.52
N SER A 352 -36.74 14.26 -11.77
CA SER A 352 -36.68 15.15 -12.96
C SER A 352 -36.50 16.62 -12.51
N PRO A 353 -35.71 17.50 -13.19
CA PRO A 353 -35.07 17.39 -14.52
C PRO A 353 -33.55 17.13 -14.52
N ARG A 354 -32.97 17.00 -15.72
CA ARG A 354 -31.56 16.61 -15.98
C ARG A 354 -30.62 17.83 -16.02
N PHE A 355 -30.08 18.22 -14.87
CA PHE A 355 -28.96 19.17 -14.82
C PHE A 355 -27.61 18.44 -14.93
N PRO A 356 -26.53 19.10 -15.45
CA PRO A 356 -25.19 18.52 -15.52
C PRO A 356 -24.68 17.95 -14.18
N GLU A 357 -25.01 18.61 -13.07
CA GLU A 357 -24.69 18.16 -11.71
C GLU A 357 -25.26 16.77 -11.41
N LYS A 358 -26.52 16.51 -11.77
CA LYS A 358 -27.16 15.20 -11.56
C LYS A 358 -26.37 14.07 -12.23
N LYS A 359 -25.86 14.31 -13.44
CA LYS A 359 -25.04 13.34 -14.18
C LYS A 359 -23.72 13.06 -13.46
N GLN A 360 -23.09 14.09 -12.90
CA GLN A 360 -21.86 13.94 -12.10
C GLN A 360 -22.12 13.19 -10.80
N LYS A 361 -23.23 13.50 -10.11
CA LYS A 361 -23.67 12.81 -8.89
C LYS A 361 -23.95 11.32 -9.11
N VAL A 362 -24.68 10.98 -10.18
CA VAL A 362 -24.92 9.58 -10.59
C VAL A 362 -23.60 8.87 -10.87
N LYS A 363 -22.67 9.52 -11.59
CA LYS A 363 -21.36 8.95 -11.91
C LYS A 363 -20.55 8.66 -10.65
N ALA A 364 -20.50 9.61 -9.70
CA ALA A 364 -19.77 9.45 -8.44
C ALA A 364 -20.34 8.30 -7.58
N LEU A 365 -21.66 8.18 -7.48
CA LEU A 365 -22.31 7.06 -6.76
C LEU A 365 -22.00 5.71 -7.42
N VAL A 366 -22.05 5.63 -8.76
CA VAL A 366 -21.70 4.39 -9.48
C VAL A 366 -20.23 4.02 -9.26
N GLN A 367 -19.29 4.98 -9.35
CA GLN A 367 -17.87 4.73 -9.08
C GLN A 367 -17.63 4.24 -7.65
N ARG A 368 -18.40 4.74 -6.67
CA ARG A 368 -18.33 4.27 -5.29
C ARG A 368 -18.82 2.83 -5.14
N LEU A 369 -19.92 2.48 -5.81
CA LEU A 369 -20.42 1.11 -5.84
C LEU A 369 -19.43 0.16 -6.54
N GLU A 370 -18.73 0.61 -7.59
CA GLU A 370 -17.66 -0.16 -8.25
C GLU A 370 -16.50 -0.45 -7.28
N ALA A 371 -16.06 0.56 -6.52
CA ALA A 371 -14.99 0.42 -5.53
C ALA A 371 -15.38 -0.53 -4.38
N ASP A 372 -16.60 -0.39 -3.85
CA ASP A 372 -17.11 -1.27 -2.78
C ASP A 372 -17.21 -2.73 -3.27
N ALA A 373 -17.71 -2.94 -4.50
CA ALA A 373 -17.77 -4.27 -5.11
C ALA A 373 -16.38 -4.87 -5.37
N ALA A 374 -15.41 -4.07 -5.81
CA ALA A 374 -14.02 -4.52 -5.99
C ALA A 374 -13.39 -4.96 -4.66
N ALA A 375 -13.59 -4.17 -3.59
CA ALA A 375 -13.08 -4.51 -2.26
C ALA A 375 -13.70 -5.81 -1.73
N ASP A 376 -15.01 -6.01 -1.92
CA ASP A 376 -15.69 -7.25 -1.50
C ASP A 376 -15.24 -8.47 -2.31
N MET A 377 -15.05 -8.33 -3.62
CA MET A 377 -14.53 -9.41 -4.46
C MET A 377 -13.11 -9.82 -4.05
N ARG A 378 -12.21 -8.86 -3.78
CA ARG A 378 -10.86 -9.15 -3.26
C ARG A 378 -10.92 -9.90 -1.93
N LYS A 379 -11.80 -9.47 -1.01
CA LYS A 379 -12.01 -10.14 0.27
C LYS A 379 -12.48 -11.58 0.08
N SER A 380 -13.44 -11.80 -0.81
CA SER A 380 -13.96 -13.14 -1.13
C SER A 380 -12.89 -14.03 -1.75
N ALA A 381 -12.11 -13.51 -2.69
CA ALA A 381 -10.99 -14.23 -3.31
C ALA A 381 -9.90 -14.60 -2.29
N ALA A 382 -9.56 -13.69 -1.39
CA ALA A 382 -8.60 -13.94 -0.31
C ALA A 382 -9.09 -15.03 0.65
N THR A 383 -10.35 -14.95 1.06
CA THR A 383 -11.01 -15.96 1.92
C THR A 383 -10.95 -17.35 1.28
N GLU A 384 -11.19 -17.42 -0.03
CA GLU A 384 -11.11 -18.67 -0.80
C GLU A 384 -9.67 -19.21 -0.87
N VAL A 385 -8.69 -18.34 -1.15
CA VAL A 385 -7.25 -18.69 -1.12
C VAL A 385 -6.87 -19.27 0.23
N ARG A 386 -7.24 -18.60 1.34
CA ARG A 386 -7.00 -19.10 2.70
C ARG A 386 -7.67 -20.44 2.95
N ARG A 387 -8.93 -20.60 2.55
CA ARG A 387 -9.66 -21.86 2.71
C ARG A 387 -8.94 -23.01 2.01
N ARG A 388 -8.44 -22.81 0.80
CA ARG A 388 -7.65 -23.81 0.05
C ARG A 388 -6.28 -24.05 0.68
N MET A 389 -5.58 -22.99 1.08
CA MET A 389 -4.28 -23.08 1.74
C MET A 389 -4.33 -23.89 3.04
N LYS A 390 -5.45 -23.83 3.79
CA LYS A 390 -5.69 -24.68 4.97
C LYS A 390 -5.78 -26.18 4.67
N GLN A 391 -6.04 -26.59 3.42
CA GLN A 391 -6.18 -28.00 3.03
C GLN A 391 -4.84 -28.71 2.83
N ILE A 392 -3.71 -27.99 2.83
CA ILE A 392 -2.38 -28.56 2.59
C ILE A 392 -1.96 -29.56 3.68
N GLY A 393 -2.49 -29.43 4.89
CA GLY A 393 -2.22 -30.37 5.98
C GLY A 393 -0.73 -30.46 6.32
N ASP A 394 -0.20 -31.67 6.42
CA ASP A 394 1.23 -31.94 6.58
C ASP A 394 1.90 -32.03 5.20
N PRO A 395 2.86 -31.14 4.88
CA PRO A 395 3.56 -31.17 3.60
C PRO A 395 4.52 -32.36 3.45
N GLY A 396 4.78 -33.11 4.52
CA GLY A 396 5.70 -34.25 4.52
C GLY A 396 7.11 -33.81 4.11
N GLU A 397 7.61 -34.39 3.02
CA GLU A 397 8.94 -34.11 2.46
C GLU A 397 8.99 -32.89 1.53
N ALA A 398 7.83 -32.37 1.13
CA ALA A 398 7.72 -31.26 0.20
C ALA A 398 8.09 -29.94 0.86
N ASN A 399 8.85 -29.11 0.14
CA ASN A 399 9.13 -27.73 0.56
C ASN A 399 8.72 -26.68 -0.48
N LEU A 400 8.18 -27.09 -1.62
CA LEU A 400 7.51 -26.23 -2.57
C LEU A 400 6.22 -26.89 -3.04
N ILE A 401 5.10 -26.20 -2.85
CA ILE A 401 3.76 -26.70 -3.12
C ILE A 401 3.06 -25.72 -4.05
N VAL A 402 2.61 -26.20 -5.20
CA VAL A 402 1.97 -25.37 -6.24
C VAL A 402 0.56 -25.87 -6.45
N TYR A 403 -0.42 -24.97 -6.35
CA TYR A 403 -1.82 -25.32 -6.62
C TYR A 403 -2.06 -25.52 -8.12
N GLY A 404 -2.85 -26.55 -8.44
CA GLY A 404 -3.16 -26.94 -9.80
C GLY A 404 -2.24 -28.04 -10.33
N LYS A 405 -2.23 -28.20 -11.65
CA LYS A 405 -1.42 -29.21 -12.37
C LYS A 405 -0.62 -28.53 -13.49
N GLY A 406 0.51 -29.13 -13.85
CA GLY A 406 1.33 -28.70 -14.98
C GLY A 406 2.35 -27.61 -14.65
N ALA A 407 2.69 -27.41 -13.38
CA ALA A 407 3.74 -26.50 -12.96
C ALA A 407 5.09 -26.97 -13.51
N LYS A 408 5.87 -26.02 -14.02
CA LYS A 408 7.24 -26.27 -14.50
C LYS A 408 8.18 -25.36 -13.73
N LEU A 409 9.30 -25.91 -13.28
CA LEU A 409 10.25 -25.18 -12.45
C LEU A 409 11.52 -24.87 -13.23
N LEU A 410 12.06 -23.66 -13.04
CA LEU A 410 13.40 -23.31 -13.49
C LEU A 410 14.24 -22.96 -12.26
N SER A 411 15.42 -23.56 -12.15
CA SER A 411 16.24 -23.50 -10.93
C SER A 411 17.72 -23.71 -11.25
N ARG A 412 18.60 -23.30 -10.33
CA ARG A 412 20.05 -23.52 -10.45
C ARG A 412 20.44 -24.95 -10.03
N ALA A 413 19.79 -25.47 -8.99
CA ALA A 413 19.97 -26.83 -8.50
C ALA A 413 18.81 -27.73 -8.96
N PRO A 414 19.03 -29.05 -9.13
CA PRO A 414 17.96 -29.98 -9.45
C PRO A 414 16.81 -29.91 -8.44
N ILE A 415 15.58 -30.07 -8.93
CA ILE A 415 14.36 -30.14 -8.12
C ILE A 415 13.72 -31.51 -8.35
N GLU A 416 13.43 -32.20 -7.25
CA GLU A 416 12.71 -33.47 -7.26
C GLU A 416 11.21 -33.20 -7.23
N ARG A 417 10.47 -33.82 -8.14
CA ARG A 417 9.01 -33.82 -8.13
C ARG A 417 8.52 -34.98 -7.25
N LEU A 418 7.63 -34.68 -6.32
CA LEU A 418 7.06 -35.67 -5.40
C LEU A 418 5.65 -36.09 -5.87
N ASP A 419 5.01 -36.98 -5.11
CA ASP A 419 3.65 -37.43 -5.36
C ASP A 419 2.66 -36.25 -5.32
N SER A 420 2.01 -35.98 -6.45
CA SER A 420 0.99 -34.95 -6.55
C SER A 420 -0.33 -35.43 -5.95
N THR A 421 -0.99 -34.55 -5.18
CA THR A 421 -2.40 -34.76 -4.81
C THR A 421 -3.30 -34.34 -5.98
N SER A 422 -4.62 -34.57 -5.86
CA SER A 422 -5.56 -34.10 -6.89
C SER A 422 -5.57 -32.58 -7.07
N LEU A 423 -5.16 -31.81 -6.05
CA LEU A 423 -5.23 -30.35 -6.01
C LEU A 423 -3.86 -29.66 -6.08
N PHE A 424 -2.77 -30.33 -5.67
CA PHE A 424 -1.45 -29.73 -5.54
C PHE A 424 -0.37 -30.58 -6.20
N GLU A 425 0.56 -29.92 -6.89
CA GLU A 425 1.86 -30.48 -7.25
C GLU A 425 2.89 -30.12 -6.16
N THR A 426 3.65 -31.12 -5.74
CA THR A 426 4.59 -31.04 -4.63
C THR A 426 6.01 -31.30 -5.13
N PHE A 427 6.95 -30.55 -4.58
CA PHE A 427 8.34 -30.59 -4.99
C PHE A 427 9.27 -30.50 -3.78
N ARG A 428 10.45 -31.09 -3.93
CA ARG A 428 11.60 -30.93 -3.04
C ARG A 428 12.69 -30.17 -3.79
N ALA A 429 12.83 -28.90 -3.45
CA ALA A 429 13.86 -28.00 -3.96
C ALA A 429 14.98 -27.82 -2.93
N THR A 430 16.24 -27.85 -3.37
CA THR A 430 17.36 -27.53 -2.47
C THR A 430 17.37 -26.03 -2.19
N SER A 431 17.43 -25.63 -0.91
CA SER A 431 17.58 -24.22 -0.55
C SER A 431 18.97 -23.70 -0.94
N ASP A 432 19.01 -22.55 -1.60
CA ASP A 432 20.27 -21.91 -2.01
C ASP A 432 20.72 -20.92 -0.92
N PRO A 433 21.94 -21.06 -0.35
CA PRO A 433 22.42 -20.18 0.71
C PRO A 433 22.67 -18.73 0.26
N GLN A 434 22.81 -18.48 -1.05
CA GLN A 434 22.89 -17.14 -1.66
C GLN A 434 21.50 -16.59 -2.05
N GLY A 435 20.43 -17.31 -1.70
CA GLY A 435 19.05 -16.88 -1.90
C GLY A 435 18.58 -16.94 -3.34
N MET A 436 19.15 -17.80 -4.19
CA MET A 436 18.68 -17.93 -5.58
C MET A 436 17.21 -18.38 -5.65
N PRO A 437 16.37 -17.72 -6.46
CA PRO A 437 14.97 -18.12 -6.62
C PRO A 437 14.82 -19.33 -7.54
N VAL A 438 13.72 -20.04 -7.36
CA VAL A 438 13.09 -20.95 -8.30
C VAL A 438 12.00 -20.16 -9.04
N LEU A 439 11.99 -20.21 -10.37
CA LEU A 439 10.87 -19.67 -11.15
C LEU A 439 9.84 -20.77 -11.37
N VAL A 440 8.63 -20.55 -10.84
CA VAL A 440 7.49 -21.45 -10.96
C VAL A 440 6.63 -21.00 -12.14
N ALA A 441 6.61 -21.77 -13.23
CA ALA A 441 5.68 -21.58 -14.34
C ALA A 441 4.32 -22.16 -13.98
N LEU A 442 3.26 -21.37 -14.09
CA LEU A 442 1.88 -21.78 -13.86
C LEU A 442 1.23 -22.26 -15.17
N ALA A 443 0.05 -22.88 -15.04
CA ALA A 443 -0.68 -23.45 -16.17
C ALA A 443 -1.08 -22.42 -17.25
N ASP A 444 -1.27 -21.16 -16.85
CA ASP A 444 -1.59 -20.04 -17.74
C ASP A 444 -0.35 -19.47 -18.47
N GLY A 445 0.84 -20.04 -18.23
CA GLY A 445 2.10 -19.61 -18.84
C GLY A 445 2.75 -18.39 -18.17
N THR A 446 2.18 -17.87 -17.08
CA THR A 446 2.84 -16.89 -16.22
C THR A 446 3.83 -17.57 -15.29
N PHE A 447 4.71 -16.79 -14.68
CA PHE A 447 5.74 -17.28 -13.76
C PHE A 447 5.73 -16.49 -12.46
N THR A 448 6.01 -17.13 -11.35
CA THR A 448 6.26 -16.45 -10.07
C THR A 448 7.59 -16.89 -9.47
N PRO A 449 8.45 -15.97 -9.00
CA PRO A 449 9.69 -16.31 -8.31
C PRO A 449 9.41 -16.73 -6.87
N VAL A 450 10.03 -17.82 -6.44
CA VAL A 450 9.92 -18.35 -5.07
C VAL A 450 11.33 -18.62 -4.54
N VAL A 451 11.59 -18.33 -3.27
CA VAL A 451 12.90 -18.60 -2.64
C VAL A 451 12.75 -19.71 -1.61
N PRO A 452 13.23 -20.94 -1.87
CA PRO A 452 13.15 -22.02 -0.89
C PRO A 452 14.08 -21.76 0.30
N TYR A 453 13.53 -21.65 1.52
CA TYR A 453 14.31 -21.54 2.75
C TYR A 453 14.51 -22.90 3.42
N ALA A 454 15.69 -23.11 3.99
CA ALA A 454 15.97 -24.31 4.77
C ALA A 454 14.99 -24.44 5.95
N GLY A 455 14.39 -25.62 6.11
CA GLY A 455 13.45 -25.92 7.21
C GLY A 455 12.05 -25.33 7.06
N GLN A 456 11.74 -24.71 5.92
CA GLN A 456 10.42 -24.15 5.60
C GLN A 456 9.86 -24.78 4.34
N TYR A 457 8.54 -24.74 4.19
CA TYR A 457 7.86 -25.01 2.92
C TYR A 457 7.21 -23.72 2.41
N THR A 458 7.08 -23.62 1.09
CA THR A 458 6.39 -22.51 0.44
C THR A 458 5.21 -23.01 -0.36
N VAL A 459 4.11 -22.26 -0.30
CA VAL A 459 2.88 -22.52 -1.04
C VAL A 459 2.67 -21.41 -2.06
N VAL A 460 2.42 -21.78 -3.31
CA VAL A 460 2.03 -20.88 -4.39
C VAL A 460 0.59 -21.16 -4.77
N MET A 461 -0.27 -20.15 -4.64
CA MET A 461 -1.71 -20.27 -4.88
C MET A 461 -2.21 -19.13 -5.78
N PRO A 462 -2.74 -19.43 -6.97
CA PRO A 462 -3.49 -18.46 -7.75
C PRO A 462 -4.85 -18.18 -7.11
N SER A 463 -5.24 -16.91 -7.10
CA SER A 463 -6.57 -16.44 -6.74
C SER A 463 -7.51 -16.50 -7.95
N PRO A 464 -8.83 -16.64 -7.73
CA PRO A 464 -9.83 -16.52 -8.79
C PRO A 464 -9.76 -15.20 -9.58
N LEU A 465 -9.16 -14.15 -9.04
CA LEU A 465 -9.02 -12.82 -9.67
C LEU A 465 -7.72 -12.67 -10.48
N GLY A 466 -6.91 -13.73 -10.56
CA GLY A 466 -5.64 -13.76 -11.30
C GLY A 466 -4.41 -13.30 -10.51
N ASP A 467 -4.56 -12.90 -9.25
CA ASP A 467 -3.43 -12.65 -8.34
C ASP A 467 -2.76 -13.94 -7.92
N ILE A 468 -1.47 -13.90 -7.61
CA ILE A 468 -0.75 -15.01 -6.98
C ILE A 468 -0.45 -14.67 -5.53
N PHE A 469 -0.67 -15.63 -4.65
CA PHE A 469 -0.31 -15.54 -3.23
C PHE A 469 0.75 -16.58 -2.89
N GLN A 470 1.77 -16.12 -2.18
CA GLN A 470 2.81 -16.95 -1.61
C GLN A 470 2.69 -16.96 -0.09
N ALA A 471 2.78 -18.14 0.51
CA ALA A 471 2.82 -18.31 1.95
C ALA A 471 3.95 -19.25 2.34
N TYR A 472 4.65 -18.92 3.43
CA TYR A 472 5.71 -19.77 3.98
C TYR A 472 5.20 -20.42 5.26
N GLY A 473 5.58 -21.68 5.47
CA GLY A 473 5.19 -22.44 6.64
C GLY A 473 6.35 -23.27 7.16
N MET A 474 6.23 -23.71 8.40
CA MET A 474 7.15 -24.65 9.02
C MET A 474 6.40 -25.93 9.37
N PRO A 475 6.90 -27.13 9.01
CA PRO A 475 6.18 -28.38 9.24
C PRO A 475 5.76 -28.59 10.70
N LYS A 476 6.58 -28.13 11.65
CA LYS A 476 6.35 -28.28 13.10
C LYS A 476 5.61 -27.10 13.76
N ALA A 477 5.04 -26.17 12.98
CA ALA A 477 4.37 -24.99 13.50
C ALA A 477 3.19 -24.51 12.61
N PRO A 478 2.13 -25.33 12.45
CA PRO A 478 1.01 -25.04 11.56
C PRO A 478 0.24 -23.76 11.93
N ASP A 479 0.14 -23.40 13.22
CA ASP A 479 -0.53 -22.17 13.66
C ASP A 479 0.10 -20.90 13.06
N ARG A 480 1.40 -20.94 12.76
CA ARG A 480 2.11 -19.80 12.15
C ARG A 480 1.73 -19.60 10.70
N TYR A 481 1.64 -20.71 9.98
CA TYR A 481 1.11 -20.72 8.64
C TYR A 481 -0.32 -20.15 8.65
N LEU A 482 -1.17 -20.56 9.60
CA LEU A 482 -2.53 -20.00 9.74
C LEU A 482 -2.58 -18.49 10.06
N ALA A 483 -1.64 -17.99 10.88
CA ALA A 483 -1.52 -16.56 11.18
C ALA A 483 -1.07 -15.77 9.94
N MET A 484 -0.09 -16.29 9.19
CA MET A 484 0.32 -15.77 7.89
C MET A 484 -0.85 -15.68 6.91
N LEU A 485 -1.71 -16.71 6.85
CA LEU A 485 -2.90 -16.65 6.00
C LEU A 485 -3.85 -15.49 6.37
N GLY A 486 -3.94 -15.12 7.65
CA GLY A 486 -4.68 -13.92 8.06
C GLY A 486 -4.04 -12.62 7.56
N ALA A 487 -2.71 -12.53 7.62
CA ALA A 487 -1.98 -11.38 7.07
C ALA A 487 -2.16 -11.24 5.56
N ILE A 488 -2.14 -12.36 4.83
CA ILE A 488 -2.42 -12.41 3.39
C ILE A 488 -3.86 -11.98 3.11
N ASP A 489 -4.85 -12.38 3.93
CA ASP A 489 -6.24 -11.94 3.76
C ASP A 489 -6.39 -10.43 3.86
N ASP A 490 -5.73 -9.82 4.85
CA ASP A 490 -5.76 -8.38 5.05
C ASP A 490 -4.98 -7.64 3.97
N PHE A 491 -3.83 -8.19 3.53
CA PHE A 491 -3.04 -7.68 2.41
C PHE A 491 -3.83 -7.73 1.10
N ALA A 492 -4.42 -8.88 0.77
CA ALA A 492 -5.18 -9.10 -0.45
C ALA A 492 -6.39 -8.16 -0.55
N ALA A 493 -7.00 -7.84 0.59
CA ALA A 493 -8.15 -6.97 0.67
C ALA A 493 -7.80 -5.47 0.79
N GLY A 494 -6.52 -5.10 0.80
CA GLY A 494 -6.08 -3.71 1.02
C GLY A 494 -6.48 -3.17 2.40
N ARG A 495 -6.64 -4.06 3.39
CA ARG A 495 -7.02 -3.66 4.76
C ARG A 495 -5.82 -3.33 5.63
N LEU A 496 -4.61 -3.71 5.23
CA LEU A 496 -3.41 -3.48 6.01
C LEU A 496 -3.10 -2.00 6.18
N GLN A 497 -3.01 -1.57 7.42
CA GLN A 497 -2.68 -0.21 7.79
C GLN A 497 -1.43 -0.12 8.66
N ALA A 498 -0.89 1.10 8.75
CA ALA A 498 0.23 1.42 9.61
C ALA A 498 -0.05 1.09 11.09
N GLU A 499 -1.31 1.17 11.53
CA GLU A 499 -1.71 0.79 12.88
C GLU A 499 -1.56 -0.71 13.18
N ASP A 500 -1.54 -1.56 12.14
CA ASP A 500 -1.42 -3.01 12.29
C ASP A 500 0.04 -3.49 12.45
N ILE A 501 1.01 -2.57 12.36
CA ILE A 501 2.46 -2.87 12.44
C ILE A 501 2.78 -3.73 13.66
N ASP A 502 2.28 -3.38 14.84
CA ASP A 502 2.63 -4.08 16.09
C ASP A 502 2.10 -5.53 16.09
N GLN A 503 0.93 -5.77 15.49
CA GLN A 503 0.34 -7.10 15.35
C GLN A 503 1.19 -7.99 14.45
N PHE A 504 1.61 -7.48 13.28
CA PHE A 504 2.40 -8.27 12.33
C PHE A 504 3.84 -8.43 12.79
N ALA A 505 4.45 -7.38 13.35
CA ALA A 505 5.81 -7.43 13.85
C ALA A 505 5.99 -8.54 14.89
N ALA A 506 5.02 -8.73 15.79
CA ALA A 506 4.99 -9.81 16.77
C ALA A 506 5.08 -11.19 16.10
N GLY A 507 4.38 -11.39 14.99
CA GLY A 507 4.38 -12.66 14.25
C GLY A 507 5.67 -12.99 13.50
N VAL A 508 6.49 -11.99 13.13
CA VAL A 508 7.69 -12.19 12.30
C VAL A 508 8.80 -12.96 13.03
N CYS A 509 8.99 -12.71 14.33
CA CYS A 509 10.17 -13.19 15.06
C CYS A 509 9.77 -14.09 16.23
N HIS A 510 9.60 -15.39 15.97
CA HIS A 510 9.41 -16.39 17.02
C HIS A 510 10.21 -17.69 16.76
N LYS A 511 11.16 -18.03 17.64
CA LYS A 511 12.02 -19.27 17.62
C LYS A 511 12.80 -19.50 16.31
N LYS A 512 14.13 -19.35 16.34
CA LYS A 512 15.18 -19.66 15.32
C LYS A 512 15.00 -19.21 13.85
N HIS A 513 13.80 -18.92 13.36
CA HIS A 513 13.54 -18.56 11.96
C HIS A 513 12.49 -17.46 11.86
N ALA A 514 12.63 -16.61 10.84
CA ALA A 514 11.59 -15.65 10.47
C ALA A 514 10.67 -16.25 9.40
N ASP A 515 9.40 -15.83 9.39
CA ASP A 515 8.51 -16.02 8.22
C ASP A 515 8.87 -14.98 7.15
N PRO A 516 9.45 -15.40 6.01
CA PRO A 516 9.94 -14.50 4.98
C PRO A 516 8.87 -13.57 4.41
N MET A 517 7.67 -14.09 4.11
CA MET A 517 6.61 -13.25 3.56
C MET A 517 6.09 -12.25 4.60
N LEU A 518 6.02 -12.66 5.87
CA LEU A 518 5.52 -11.76 6.91
C LEU A 518 6.51 -10.62 7.11
N GLY A 519 7.80 -10.93 7.04
CA GLY A 519 8.85 -9.93 7.04
C GLY A 519 8.70 -8.94 5.88
N VAL A 520 8.40 -9.41 4.66
CA VAL A 520 8.16 -8.54 3.51
C VAL A 520 6.96 -7.62 3.76
N ILE A 521 5.81 -8.13 4.20
CA ILE A 521 4.62 -7.32 4.53
C ILE A 521 4.96 -6.28 5.61
N CYS A 522 5.64 -6.69 6.69
CA CYS A 522 6.07 -5.79 7.75
C CYS A 522 6.99 -4.69 7.24
N ALA A 523 7.90 -4.97 6.30
CA ALA A 523 8.79 -3.97 5.75
C ALA A 523 8.04 -2.87 4.99
N TYR A 524 6.99 -3.21 4.24
CA TYR A 524 6.13 -2.20 3.62
C TYR A 524 5.35 -1.37 4.65
N LEU A 525 4.84 -2.00 5.70
CA LEU A 525 4.15 -1.26 6.77
C LEU A 525 5.09 -0.29 7.49
N TYR A 526 6.32 -0.73 7.81
CA TYR A 526 7.35 0.14 8.36
C TYR A 526 7.75 1.26 7.40
N ARG A 527 7.87 0.95 6.11
CA ARG A 527 8.17 1.92 5.06
C ARG A 527 7.12 3.02 5.03
N ALA A 528 5.83 2.67 5.11
CA ALA A 528 4.71 3.62 5.08
C ALA A 528 4.71 4.65 6.22
N VAL A 529 5.49 4.40 7.30
CA VAL A 529 5.66 5.27 8.47
C VAL A 529 7.10 5.73 8.67
N ALA A 530 7.94 5.62 7.64
CA ALA A 530 9.36 5.99 7.65
C ALA A 530 10.23 5.28 8.72
N ASP A 531 9.82 4.09 9.21
CA ASP A 531 10.56 3.33 10.25
C ASP A 531 11.63 2.41 9.64
N TYR A 532 12.59 3.03 8.96
CA TYR A 532 13.71 2.35 8.27
C TYR A 532 14.55 1.49 9.18
N ASP A 533 14.73 1.94 10.41
CA ASP A 533 15.53 1.23 11.40
C ASP A 533 14.86 -0.09 11.79
N SER A 534 13.52 -0.18 11.80
CA SER A 534 12.83 -1.46 11.98
C SER A 534 12.98 -2.39 10.78
N ILE A 535 12.99 -1.87 9.55
CA ILE A 535 13.30 -2.66 8.34
C ILE A 535 14.74 -3.21 8.39
N ARG A 536 15.70 -2.39 8.80
CA ARG A 536 17.12 -2.78 8.94
C ARG A 536 17.33 -3.81 10.05
N ARG A 537 16.65 -3.66 11.19
CA ARG A 537 16.65 -4.68 12.28
C ARG A 537 16.03 -5.99 11.81
N LEU A 538 14.97 -5.91 11.01
CA LEU A 538 14.36 -7.09 10.39
C LEU A 538 15.35 -7.79 9.44
N ALA A 539 16.05 -7.04 8.58
CA ALA A 539 17.12 -7.58 7.74
C ALA A 539 18.23 -8.26 8.57
N TYR A 540 18.68 -7.60 9.65
CA TYR A 540 19.67 -8.16 10.57
C TYR A 540 19.19 -9.49 11.18
N PHE A 541 17.90 -9.60 11.51
CA PHE A 541 17.36 -10.84 12.07
C PHE A 541 17.50 -12.02 11.09
N TYR A 542 17.19 -11.84 9.80
CA TYR A 542 17.44 -12.88 8.79
C TYR A 542 18.92 -13.25 8.72
N ALA A 543 19.80 -12.25 8.63
CA ALA A 543 21.24 -12.45 8.56
C ALA A 543 21.78 -13.22 9.78
N ALA A 544 21.34 -12.87 10.98
CA ALA A 544 21.74 -13.52 12.23
C ALA A 544 21.27 -14.99 12.34
N GLN A 545 20.22 -15.37 11.61
CA GLN A 545 19.76 -16.77 11.49
C GLN A 545 20.37 -17.51 10.30
N GLY A 546 21.32 -16.90 9.58
CA GLY A 546 21.90 -17.48 8.36
C GLY A 546 20.90 -17.59 7.21
N GLN A 547 19.81 -16.81 7.25
CA GLN A 547 18.81 -16.77 6.21
C GLN A 547 19.11 -15.61 5.25
N PRO A 548 19.02 -15.81 3.92
CA PRO A 548 19.05 -14.70 2.97
C PRO A 548 17.96 -13.68 3.31
N VAL A 549 18.27 -12.39 3.18
CA VAL A 549 17.32 -11.29 3.44
C VAL A 549 16.37 -11.17 2.24
N PRO A 550 15.05 -11.28 2.41
CA PRO A 550 14.09 -11.07 1.32
C PRO A 550 14.35 -9.78 0.53
N PHE A 551 14.21 -9.87 -0.80
CA PHE A 551 14.55 -8.79 -1.74
C PHE A 551 13.87 -7.46 -1.37
N ASP A 552 12.57 -7.47 -1.06
CA ASP A 552 11.81 -6.28 -0.70
C ASP A 552 12.33 -5.64 0.59
N ILE A 553 12.80 -6.43 1.56
CA ILE A 553 13.39 -5.89 2.80
C ILE A 553 14.70 -5.16 2.49
N ALA A 554 15.52 -5.73 1.60
CA ALA A 554 16.74 -5.08 1.12
C ALA A 554 16.43 -3.75 0.41
N LEU A 555 15.43 -3.77 -0.48
CA LEU A 555 14.99 -2.63 -1.29
C LEU A 555 14.38 -1.50 -0.44
N LEU A 556 13.37 -1.81 0.37
CA LEU A 556 12.62 -0.84 1.16
C LEU A 556 13.45 -0.23 2.29
N GLY A 557 14.43 -0.98 2.81
CA GLY A 557 15.38 -0.51 3.82
C GLY A 557 16.42 0.48 3.29
N ALA A 558 16.44 0.73 1.96
CA ALA A 558 17.39 1.59 1.26
C ALA A 558 18.85 1.29 1.67
N MET A 559 19.18 0.00 1.81
CA MET A 559 20.48 -0.47 2.27
C MET A 559 21.46 -0.59 1.12
N ARG A 560 22.75 -0.35 1.39
CA ARG A 560 23.78 -0.43 0.36
C ARG A 560 23.94 -1.86 -0.16
N VAL A 561 24.06 -2.02 -1.47
CA VAL A 561 24.30 -3.31 -2.14
C VAL A 561 25.60 -3.25 -2.94
N THR A 562 26.45 -4.25 -2.74
CA THR A 562 27.68 -4.46 -3.50
C THR A 562 27.59 -5.74 -4.30
N GLN A 563 28.32 -5.85 -5.41
CA GLN A 563 28.42 -7.09 -6.16
C GLN A 563 29.70 -7.84 -5.79
N GLU A 564 29.59 -9.15 -5.62
CA GLU A 564 30.73 -10.06 -5.53
C GLU A 564 31.38 -10.26 -6.93
N ALA A 565 32.55 -10.88 -6.97
CA ALA A 565 33.27 -11.13 -8.22
C ALA A 565 32.48 -11.97 -9.25
N ASP A 566 31.52 -12.79 -8.79
CA ASP A 566 30.64 -13.58 -9.64
C ASP A 566 29.34 -12.85 -10.06
N GLY A 567 29.19 -11.57 -9.68
CA GLY A 567 28.02 -10.74 -9.93
C GLY A 567 26.91 -10.91 -8.90
N THR A 568 27.08 -11.74 -7.87
CA THR A 568 26.03 -11.95 -6.85
C THR A 568 25.90 -10.71 -5.96
N PRO A 569 24.68 -10.17 -5.77
CA PRO A 569 24.48 -9.01 -4.91
C PRO A 569 24.59 -9.40 -3.43
N ARG A 570 25.26 -8.56 -2.66
CA ARG A 570 25.47 -8.69 -1.22
C ARG A 570 25.01 -7.42 -0.51
N LEU A 571 24.18 -7.62 0.51
CA LEU A 571 23.56 -6.56 1.26
C LEU A 571 24.48 -6.11 2.41
N GLN A 572 24.64 -4.79 2.57
CA GLN A 572 25.27 -4.19 3.72
C GLN A 572 24.19 -3.67 4.67
N ILE A 573 23.99 -4.40 5.77
CA ILE A 573 23.02 -4.03 6.80
C ILE A 573 23.74 -3.12 7.79
N PRO A 574 23.36 -1.84 7.92
CA PRO A 574 24.03 -0.91 8.82
C PRO A 574 23.75 -1.25 10.28
N ALA A 575 24.60 -0.76 11.18
CA ALA A 575 24.32 -0.81 12.61
C ALA A 575 23.10 0.07 12.92
N VAL A 576 22.28 -0.37 13.87
CA VAL A 576 21.10 0.37 14.32
C VAL A 576 21.16 0.47 15.85
N LYS A 577 21.00 1.68 16.39
CA LYS A 577 21.03 1.92 17.84
C LYS A 577 19.79 1.34 18.52
N ALA A 578 19.85 1.13 19.84
CA ALA A 578 18.65 0.75 20.60
C ALA A 578 17.66 1.93 20.64
N ARG A 579 16.35 1.65 20.71
CA ARG A 579 15.31 2.67 20.84
C ARG A 579 14.44 2.44 22.07
N ALA A 580 13.95 3.54 22.66
CA ALA A 580 13.06 3.52 23.82
C ALA A 580 11.68 2.91 23.50
N LEU A 581 10.96 2.46 24.54
CA LEU A 581 9.61 1.92 24.41
C LEU A 581 8.62 3.02 23.99
N ARG A 582 7.79 2.78 22.96
CA ARG A 582 6.61 3.63 22.74
C ARG A 582 5.55 3.25 23.79
N PRO A 583 4.91 4.20 24.51
CA PRO A 583 3.93 3.92 25.56
C PRO A 583 2.75 3.02 25.13
N LYS A 584 2.31 3.12 23.86
CA LYS A 584 1.24 2.27 23.30
C LYS A 584 1.75 0.96 22.65
N ALA A 585 3.06 0.81 22.47
CA ALA A 585 3.68 -0.37 21.85
C ALA A 585 4.20 -1.37 22.89
N ALA A 586 3.57 -1.46 24.07
CA ALA A 586 3.96 -2.42 25.12
C ALA A 586 3.93 -3.89 24.62
N LYS A 587 3.31 -4.16 23.47
CA LYS A 587 3.26 -5.47 22.79
C LYS A 587 4.29 -5.64 21.66
N ALA A 588 5.07 -4.61 21.31
CA ALA A 588 6.03 -4.71 20.22
C ALA A 588 7.19 -5.66 20.59
N PRO A 589 7.57 -6.58 19.70
CA PRO A 589 8.60 -7.57 20.01
C PRO A 589 9.97 -6.95 20.28
N ASP A 590 10.72 -7.62 21.16
CA ASP A 590 12.06 -7.21 21.61
C ASP A 590 13.04 -6.85 20.49
N TYR A 591 13.00 -7.54 19.36
CA TYR A 591 13.95 -7.33 18.28
C TYR A 591 13.83 -5.94 17.64
N VAL A 592 12.65 -5.32 17.67
CA VAL A 592 12.41 -3.98 17.09
C VAL A 592 13.09 -2.89 17.93
N ARG A 593 13.51 -3.23 19.17
CA ARG A 593 14.03 -2.27 20.15
C ARG A 593 15.54 -2.38 20.37
N ARG A 594 16.09 -3.57 20.16
CA ARG A 594 17.51 -3.85 20.45
C ARG A 594 18.40 -3.17 19.43
N ALA A 595 19.61 -2.82 19.88
CA ALA A 595 20.67 -2.44 18.97
C ALA A 595 21.07 -3.64 18.10
N THR A 596 21.40 -3.39 16.84
CA THR A 596 21.94 -4.40 15.93
C THR A 596 23.29 -3.91 15.39
N PRO A 597 24.32 -4.76 15.34
CA PRO A 597 25.58 -4.40 14.70
C PRO A 597 25.44 -4.33 13.19
N ALA A 598 26.41 -3.71 12.52
CA ALA A 598 26.53 -3.78 11.07
C ALA A 598 26.95 -5.20 10.65
N VAL A 599 26.30 -5.75 9.63
CA VAL A 599 26.60 -7.09 9.10
C VAL A 599 26.40 -7.14 7.59
N GLN A 600 26.96 -8.16 6.95
CA GLN A 600 26.67 -8.45 5.55
C GLN A 600 25.76 -9.67 5.43
N ALA A 601 24.91 -9.68 4.42
CA ALA A 601 23.98 -10.79 4.18
C ALA A 601 23.76 -11.05 2.69
N TRP A 602 23.38 -12.29 2.38
CA TRP A 602 22.86 -12.64 1.06
C TRP A 602 21.43 -12.15 0.88
N ILE A 603 21.02 -11.96 -0.36
CA ILE A 603 19.67 -11.50 -0.71
C ILE A 603 18.86 -12.66 -1.25
N GLY A 604 17.71 -12.90 -0.62
CA GLY A 604 16.70 -13.86 -1.03
C GLY A 604 15.88 -13.34 -2.21
N GLY A 605 16.09 -13.92 -3.38
CA GLY A 605 15.44 -13.55 -4.63
C GLY A 605 16.30 -12.64 -5.51
N ARG A 606 15.82 -12.36 -6.73
CA ARG A 606 16.50 -11.50 -7.71
C ARG A 606 15.57 -10.43 -8.31
N CYS A 607 14.38 -10.30 -7.74
CA CYS A 607 13.42 -9.25 -8.02
C CYS A 607 12.48 -9.10 -6.82
N PRO A 608 11.66 -8.04 -6.75
CA PRO A 608 10.64 -7.92 -5.72
C PRO A 608 9.74 -9.15 -5.65
N TRP A 609 9.39 -9.57 -4.45
CA TRP A 609 8.49 -10.69 -4.17
C TRP A 609 7.04 -10.27 -4.27
N LEU A 610 6.72 -9.03 -3.91
CA LEU A 610 5.40 -8.43 -4.11
C LEU A 610 5.39 -7.58 -5.38
N GLY A 611 4.24 -7.58 -6.06
CA GLY A 611 4.01 -6.74 -7.24
C GLY A 611 4.29 -5.26 -6.96
N LEU A 612 3.89 -4.79 -5.78
CA LEU A 612 4.12 -3.43 -5.30
C LEU A 612 5.60 -3.03 -5.27
N GLY A 613 6.52 -3.97 -5.07
CA GLY A 613 7.95 -3.65 -4.99
C GLY A 613 8.57 -3.23 -6.30
N TRP A 614 7.90 -3.51 -7.42
CA TRP A 614 8.30 -3.03 -8.73
C TRP A 614 8.18 -1.52 -8.88
N ASP A 615 7.42 -0.84 -8.00
CA ASP A 615 7.36 0.62 -8.00
C ASP A 615 8.71 1.28 -7.64
N TYR A 616 9.59 0.55 -6.97
CA TYR A 616 10.88 1.05 -6.50
C TYR A 616 12.05 0.68 -7.42
N VAL A 617 11.82 -0.01 -8.55
CA VAL A 617 12.92 -0.49 -9.41
C VAL A 617 13.37 0.50 -10.49
N ASN A 618 12.53 1.49 -10.83
CA ASN A 618 12.75 2.35 -11.99
C ASN A 618 13.67 3.54 -11.72
N ASP A 619 13.68 4.06 -10.50
CA ASP A 619 14.42 5.27 -10.12
C ASP A 619 15.35 5.00 -8.93
N PRO A 620 16.36 4.11 -9.09
CA PRO A 620 17.20 3.72 -7.98
C PRO A 620 18.20 4.78 -7.56
N ARG A 621 18.49 4.81 -6.25
CA ARG A 621 19.67 5.54 -5.76
C ARG A 621 20.94 4.73 -5.96
N PRO A 622 22.12 5.38 -6.10
CA PRO A 622 23.39 4.68 -6.31
C PRO A 622 23.70 3.61 -5.26
N GLU A 623 23.27 3.79 -4.01
CA GLU A 623 23.56 2.86 -2.92
C GLU A 623 22.97 1.47 -3.16
N TRP A 624 21.83 1.38 -3.85
CA TRP A 624 21.11 0.12 -4.07
C TRP A 624 20.79 -0.13 -5.54
N ALA A 625 21.31 0.66 -6.47
CA ALA A 625 21.12 0.45 -7.91
C ALA A 625 21.53 -0.97 -8.36
N ALA A 626 22.59 -1.51 -7.78
CA ALA A 626 23.04 -2.88 -8.03
C ALA A 626 22.00 -3.97 -7.66
N LEU A 627 21.04 -3.66 -6.78
CA LEU A 627 19.97 -4.58 -6.39
C LEU A 627 18.93 -4.78 -7.50
N VAL A 628 18.64 -3.70 -8.24
CA VAL A 628 17.54 -3.65 -9.21
C VAL A 628 18.01 -3.60 -10.66
N GLU A 629 19.32 -3.83 -10.88
CA GLU A 629 19.93 -3.83 -12.19
C GLU A 629 19.20 -4.80 -13.15
N GLY A 630 18.81 -4.29 -14.31
CA GLY A 630 18.09 -5.07 -15.33
C GLY A 630 16.60 -5.31 -15.07
N LEU A 631 16.02 -4.80 -13.96
CA LEU A 631 14.60 -4.99 -13.66
C LEU A 631 13.69 -3.88 -14.22
N ALA A 632 14.19 -2.65 -14.34
CA ALA A 632 13.38 -1.48 -14.74
C ALA A 632 12.66 -1.68 -16.10
N GLU A 633 13.29 -2.34 -17.08
CA GLU A 633 12.68 -2.62 -18.38
C GLU A 633 11.47 -3.58 -18.33
N HIS A 634 11.25 -4.22 -17.18
CA HIS A 634 10.17 -5.19 -16.96
C HIS A 634 9.07 -4.69 -16.04
N ALA A 635 9.30 -3.62 -15.28
CA ALA A 635 8.38 -3.14 -14.24
C ALA A 635 6.95 -2.93 -14.75
N ARG A 636 6.82 -2.26 -15.92
CA ARG A 636 5.52 -1.98 -16.55
C ARG A 636 4.72 -3.21 -16.98
N LEU A 637 5.33 -4.40 -17.00
CA LEU A 637 4.70 -5.65 -17.39
C LEU A 637 4.25 -6.49 -16.18
N VAL A 638 4.58 -6.05 -14.97
CA VAL A 638 4.25 -6.73 -13.72
C VAL A 638 3.04 -6.04 -13.09
N ARG A 639 2.09 -6.84 -12.58
CA ARG A 639 0.96 -6.29 -11.82
C ARG A 639 1.42 -5.86 -10.44
N HIS A 640 0.86 -4.76 -9.94
CA HIS A 640 1.17 -4.26 -8.59
C HIS A 640 0.50 -5.09 -7.50
N SER A 641 -0.54 -5.86 -7.83
CA SER A 641 -1.28 -6.67 -6.87
C SER A 641 -0.64 -8.02 -6.57
N GLY A 642 -0.81 -8.49 -5.33
CA GLY A 642 -0.36 -9.82 -4.92
C GLY A 642 1.17 -10.00 -4.93
N SER A 643 1.61 -11.26 -5.07
CA SER A 643 3.00 -11.62 -5.30
C SER A 643 3.38 -11.36 -6.76
N THR A 644 4.68 -11.19 -7.04
CA THR A 644 5.20 -10.94 -8.38
C THR A 644 4.78 -12.03 -9.36
N VAL A 645 4.16 -11.59 -10.46
CA VAL A 645 3.79 -12.41 -11.61
C VAL A 645 4.49 -11.87 -12.86
N LEU A 646 5.31 -12.72 -13.47
CA LEU A 646 6.10 -12.40 -14.65
C LEU A 646 5.43 -13.00 -15.88
N PRO A 647 5.21 -12.21 -16.95
CA PRO A 647 4.84 -12.76 -18.25
C PRO A 647 5.92 -13.72 -18.75
N GLY A 648 5.53 -14.82 -19.41
CA GLY A 648 6.48 -15.87 -19.80
C GLY A 648 7.68 -15.40 -20.64
N LYS A 649 7.54 -14.33 -21.44
CA LYS A 649 8.68 -13.72 -22.16
C LYS A 649 9.69 -13.07 -21.20
N VAL A 650 9.21 -12.33 -20.21
CA VAL A 650 10.03 -11.68 -19.17
C VAL A 650 10.71 -12.75 -18.31
N ALA A 651 9.94 -13.73 -17.84
CA ALA A 651 10.45 -14.81 -17.00
C ALA A 651 11.60 -15.58 -17.67
N ARG A 652 11.52 -15.86 -18.98
CA ARG A 652 12.60 -16.52 -19.73
C ARG A 652 13.85 -15.67 -19.87
N LYS A 653 13.71 -14.34 -20.06
CA LYS A 653 14.86 -13.42 -20.08
C LYS A 653 15.57 -13.42 -18.72
N LEU A 654 14.79 -13.27 -17.65
CA LEU A 654 15.32 -13.29 -16.29
C LEU A 654 15.92 -14.64 -15.91
N ALA A 655 15.29 -15.76 -16.29
CA ALA A 655 15.84 -17.10 -16.11
C ALA A 655 17.24 -17.24 -16.73
N LYS A 656 17.43 -16.71 -17.95
CA LYS A 656 18.74 -16.70 -18.62
C LYS A 656 19.75 -15.84 -17.87
N ALA A 657 19.37 -14.62 -17.46
CA ALA A 657 20.23 -13.72 -16.70
C ALA A 657 20.67 -14.33 -15.36
N TRP A 658 19.75 -15.04 -14.69
CA TRP A 658 19.97 -15.70 -13.40
C TRP A 658 20.51 -17.13 -13.52
N ARG A 659 20.82 -17.59 -14.74
CA ARG A 659 21.35 -18.93 -15.04
C ARG A 659 20.49 -20.08 -14.49
N LEU A 660 19.17 -19.92 -14.55
CA LEU A 660 18.21 -20.93 -14.16
C LEU A 660 17.94 -21.89 -15.33
N GLN A 661 17.91 -23.19 -15.02
CA GLN A 661 17.72 -24.26 -15.99
C GLN A 661 16.44 -25.03 -15.66
N PRO A 662 15.76 -25.66 -16.65
CA PRO A 662 14.75 -26.65 -16.35
C PRO A 662 15.37 -27.82 -15.57
N PRO A 663 14.58 -28.58 -14.79
CA PRO A 663 15.09 -29.81 -14.17
C PRO A 663 15.69 -30.70 -15.26
N ALA A 664 16.83 -31.33 -14.95
CA ALA A 664 17.43 -32.31 -15.83
C ALA A 664 16.34 -33.33 -16.20
N ARG A 665 16.15 -33.58 -17.50
CA ARG A 665 15.18 -34.58 -17.97
C ARG A 665 15.48 -35.88 -17.22
N GLU A 666 14.61 -36.29 -16.30
CA GLU A 666 14.55 -37.68 -15.94
C GLU A 666 14.20 -38.44 -17.22
N ASP A 667 15.08 -39.38 -17.58
CA ASP A 667 14.77 -40.43 -18.54
C ASP A 667 13.40 -41.00 -18.20
N LEU A 668 12.40 -40.72 -19.05
CA LEU A 668 11.02 -41.17 -18.96
C LEU A 668 10.87 -42.70 -19.18
N THR A 669 11.84 -43.51 -18.76
CA THR A 669 11.86 -44.97 -18.96
C THR A 669 12.39 -45.75 -17.75
N ARG A 670 12.08 -45.34 -16.51
CA ARG A 670 12.15 -46.27 -15.38
C ARG A 670 10.76 -46.80 -15.03
N PRO A 671 10.43 -48.07 -15.33
CA PRO A 671 9.17 -48.66 -14.90
C PRO A 671 9.16 -48.76 -13.36
N ALA A 672 7.98 -48.55 -12.79
CA ALA A 672 7.72 -48.67 -11.37
C ALA A 672 8.17 -50.05 -10.85
N VAL A 673 9.26 -50.08 -10.08
CA VAL A 673 9.60 -51.26 -9.28
C VAL A 673 8.63 -51.28 -8.11
N ALA A 674 7.66 -52.18 -8.19
CA ALA A 674 6.75 -52.48 -7.09
C ALA A 674 7.57 -52.84 -5.85
N ARG A 675 7.52 -51.98 -4.81
CA ARG A 675 8.00 -52.33 -3.47
C ARG A 675 7.10 -53.45 -2.94
N GLN A 676 7.60 -54.68 -2.95
CA GLN A 676 7.01 -55.79 -2.22
C GLN A 676 7.08 -55.46 -0.71
N VAL A 677 5.91 -55.44 -0.08
CA VAL A 677 5.74 -55.38 1.37
C VAL A 677 6.22 -56.72 1.97
N PRO A 678 7.06 -56.76 3.02
CA PRO A 678 7.40 -58.01 3.67
C PRO A 678 6.17 -58.57 4.40
N ALA A 679 5.89 -59.85 4.17
CA ALA A 679 4.81 -60.57 4.81
C ALA A 679 4.96 -60.54 6.34
N LYS A 680 3.85 -60.24 7.03
CA LYS A 680 3.72 -60.36 8.49
C LYS A 680 3.86 -61.84 8.88
N GLU A 681 4.89 -62.16 9.67
CA GLU A 681 4.95 -63.40 10.43
C GLU A 681 3.81 -63.43 11.47
N THR A 682 2.93 -64.40 11.32
CA THR A 682 1.87 -64.74 12.27
C THR A 682 2.48 -65.50 13.45
N ASN A 683 2.55 -64.86 14.63
CA ASN A 683 2.85 -65.52 15.89
C ASN A 683 1.65 -66.38 16.33
N ARG A 684 1.87 -67.70 16.42
CA ARG A 684 1.03 -68.66 17.16
C ARG A 684 1.27 -68.50 18.67
N PRO A 685 0.24 -68.53 19.53
CA PRO A 685 0.44 -68.65 20.97
C PRO A 685 0.60 -70.12 21.37
N SER A 686 1.74 -70.44 21.99
CA SER A 686 1.95 -71.69 22.71
C SER A 686 1.27 -71.65 24.08
N GLN A 687 0.30 -72.54 24.28
CA GLN A 687 -0.19 -72.95 25.58
C GLN A 687 0.96 -73.54 26.42
N ARG A 688 1.04 -73.16 27.70
CA ARG A 688 1.45 -74.09 28.76
C ARG A 688 0.88 -73.65 30.12
N SER A 689 0.29 -74.64 30.75
CA SER A 689 -0.32 -74.74 32.06
C SER A 689 0.71 -74.89 33.19
N GLU A 690 0.27 -74.50 34.40
CA GLU A 690 0.58 -75.10 35.71
C GLU A 690 2.06 -75.31 36.11
N GLN A 691 2.59 -74.43 36.98
CA GLN A 691 2.71 -74.61 38.45
C GLN A 691 3.38 -73.39 39.08
#